data_AF-A0A934YKN1-F1
#
_entry.id   AF-A0A934YKN1-F1
#
_cell.length_a   1.000
_cell.length_b   1.000
_cell.length_c   1.000
_cell.angle_alpha   90.00
_cell.angle_beta   90.00
_cell.angle_gamma   90.00
#
_symmetry.space_group_name_H-M   'P 1'
#
loop_
_entity.id
_entity.type
_entity.pdbx_description
1 polymer ?
#
loop_
_entity_poly.entity_id
_entity_poly.type
_entity_poly.pdbx_seq_one_letter_code
_entity_poly.pdbx_strand_id
1 'polypeptide(L)'
;MKMERPDPVIALGLALALAGAGALLRPRGGGEHAVESALVAGRARYALDLGRGVVRVADALGGESLPIEMAVVVDGTLRPLAGATTGPRTRRVVQVIAGAVTVKVMVRIDHGVLRARVLEPERLAPHRVELRYELTATSPVWVPGGGELAAGAPLPMSAAVLDTGAHPLVIAAPHGGHAVLVPLAGKHEPADLDAGEAERGDDDGDAGAPLELPEEPTSTGRLVVTTESLAPPPNPSPTPTSGSLDAGRATAPEGGAGPDAAMRSLDAGSVHAGDDGDGDGEGEADDAIDEADGDDASAPDASTAPGDGGEARPPARPELVVFLGRSPAGLYGQLYKLLGLPTARVAGRVTGATGRPLLFGVDDTGRSQVRTRVDADGRFSVEVPRSVEQWFAIEGTATSAPLRYPPGTEWPLVLDLSPGGELAVKVTDPDARGALPARVWVHGIDGTLDPSFGPHFRASGAGPLIDALTGELVTPLPKGRYRVEATHGLEWTVDARVVEVRSGKRERVDLSLRHVVATPGLVACDLHVHARPSFDSQVSVEDRVTTLVTAGVEFAVPTEHNIAGDYGPAIAALGVGQRFASVTGVEVTTFGPRYGHFGVFPYPTDVPVPPYKQARAGQMFAAARKGDATRIVQVNHPRMGKGIGYFNIAMYDAKSGIVPGKMRTDFDTIEVYNGYEIQNPAQVETVLKDWLSLLAHGRRYAATGSSDSHTVQYNWAGYPRTYAYLDTATAGEPGHPADGKAVVAALKEGRSLVTSGPIVELSVAGGRPGEEVTTHDASVVAHVRVVAAPWLDVTSLELMLDGKSVTTRAIPSRPSKVGAEEGTLAEAQTRAVRFEGDLPVSLGPGHHFLVAVARGKRNVDDVLPFMPYAPMGFTNPVWVTAGP
;
A
#
# COMPACT_ATOMS: atom_id res chain seq x y z
N MET A 1 -36.08 -56.93 -53.72
CA MET A 1 -35.99 -58.30 -53.14
C MET A 1 -36.29 -58.15 -51.66
N LYS A 2 -37.52 -58.47 -51.21
CA LYS A 2 -37.94 -59.75 -50.56
C LYS A 2 -36.99 -60.13 -49.41
N MET A 3 -37.45 -60.01 -48.15
CA MET A 3 -37.94 -61.11 -47.27
C MET A 3 -36.80 -62.08 -46.94
N GLU A 4 -36.44 -62.42 -45.70
CA GLU A 4 -37.24 -62.99 -44.60
C GLU A 4 -36.28 -63.24 -43.40
N ARG A 5 -36.79 -63.29 -42.16
CA ARG A 5 -36.14 -64.05 -41.06
C ARG A 5 -36.43 -65.55 -41.25
N PRO A 6 -35.61 -66.47 -40.72
CA PRO A 6 -35.97 -67.05 -39.41
C PRO A 6 -34.78 -67.53 -38.53
N ASP A 7 -34.96 -67.51 -37.21
CA ASP A 7 -34.34 -68.42 -36.22
C ASP A 7 -34.85 -69.87 -36.47
N PRO A 8 -34.24 -71.02 -36.04
CA PRO A 8 -33.79 -71.21 -34.65
C PRO A 8 -32.74 -72.34 -34.32
N VAL A 9 -32.29 -72.39 -33.05
CA VAL A 9 -32.26 -73.58 -32.14
C VAL A 9 -31.19 -74.70 -32.24
N ILE A 10 -30.48 -74.86 -31.10
CA ILE A 10 -30.04 -76.12 -30.39
C ILE A 10 -28.90 -76.95 -31.02
N ALA A 11 -27.96 -77.56 -30.30
CA ALA A 11 -27.41 -77.51 -28.93
C ALA A 11 -26.32 -78.61 -28.84
N LEU A 12 -25.49 -78.52 -27.79
CA LEU A 12 -24.83 -79.64 -27.07
C LEU A 12 -23.67 -80.33 -27.81
N GLY A 13 -22.49 -80.62 -27.26
CA GLY A 13 -21.83 -80.64 -25.94
C GLY A 13 -20.37 -81.09 -26.25
N LEU A 14 -19.35 -81.14 -25.39
CA LEU A 14 -19.23 -81.37 -23.96
C LEU A 14 -17.71 -81.26 -23.58
N ALA A 15 -17.43 -80.87 -22.32
CA ALA A 15 -16.22 -81.15 -21.52
C ALA A 15 -14.88 -80.46 -21.90
N LEU A 16 -14.06 -79.93 -20.98
CA LEU A 16 -13.76 -80.29 -19.58
C LEU A 16 -13.22 -79.03 -18.85
N ALA A 17 -13.58 -78.81 -17.58
CA ALA A 17 -13.05 -77.75 -16.73
C ALA A 17 -12.54 -78.34 -15.40
N LEU A 18 -11.45 -77.76 -14.87
CA LEU A 18 -11.04 -77.76 -13.46
C LEU A 18 -10.13 -76.51 -13.32
N ALA A 19 -10.59 -75.40 -12.73
CA ALA A 19 -10.77 -75.12 -11.29
C ALA A 19 -9.53 -74.38 -10.74
N GLY A 20 -9.64 -73.30 -9.95
CA GLY A 20 -10.74 -72.57 -9.31
C GLY A 20 -10.10 -71.36 -8.60
N ALA A 21 -10.78 -70.43 -7.93
CA ALA A 21 -12.17 -70.16 -7.55
C ALA A 21 -12.15 -68.72 -6.96
N GLY A 22 -13.21 -67.91 -6.85
CA GLY A 22 -14.65 -68.03 -7.14
C GLY A 22 -15.22 -66.61 -7.32
N ALA A 23 -16.11 -66.38 -8.28
CA ALA A 23 -17.58 -66.47 -8.15
C ALA A 23 -18.17 -65.38 -7.22
N LEU A 24 -18.73 -64.28 -7.77
CA LEU A 24 -20.13 -64.11 -8.24
C LEU A 24 -21.18 -64.13 -7.13
N LEU A 25 -21.90 -63.02 -6.95
CA LEU A 25 -23.34 -62.92 -7.25
C LEU A 25 -23.86 -61.49 -6.98
N ARG A 26 -24.28 -60.81 -8.06
CA ARG A 26 -25.35 -59.82 -8.02
C ARG A 26 -26.66 -60.53 -7.65
N PRO A 27 -27.62 -59.82 -7.03
CA PRO A 27 -29.01 -59.92 -7.40
C PRO A 27 -29.46 -58.69 -8.20
N ARG A 28 -30.45 -58.97 -9.07
CA ARG A 28 -31.17 -58.06 -9.96
C ARG A 28 -31.99 -57.04 -9.17
N GLY A 29 -32.14 -55.84 -9.74
CA GLY A 29 -33.09 -54.82 -9.31
C GLY A 29 -32.92 -53.54 -10.10
N GLY A 30 -33.29 -53.57 -11.39
CA GLY A 30 -33.46 -52.34 -12.16
C GLY A 30 -34.67 -51.58 -11.64
N GLY A 31 -34.43 -50.48 -10.95
CA GLY A 31 -35.37 -49.38 -10.82
C GLY A 31 -34.77 -48.20 -11.57
N GLU A 32 -35.42 -47.76 -12.65
CA GLU A 32 -35.23 -46.39 -13.11
C GLU A 32 -35.61 -45.47 -11.95
N HIS A 33 -34.62 -44.83 -11.33
CA HIS A 33 -34.90 -43.72 -10.44
C HIS A 33 -35.51 -42.61 -11.30
N ALA A 34 -36.84 -42.44 -11.20
CA ALA A 34 -37.54 -41.36 -11.85
C ALA A 34 -36.97 -40.03 -11.33
N VAL A 35 -36.31 -39.27 -12.20
CA VAL A 35 -36.00 -37.86 -11.94
C VAL A 35 -37.33 -37.16 -11.66
N GLU A 36 -37.52 -36.64 -10.44
CA GLU A 36 -38.76 -35.94 -10.10
C GLU A 36 -38.96 -34.72 -11.01
N SER A 37 -40.21 -34.36 -11.29
CA SER A 37 -40.53 -33.15 -12.05
C SER A 37 -39.91 -31.91 -11.39
N ALA A 38 -39.26 -31.07 -12.21
CA ALA A 38 -38.45 -29.96 -11.71
C ALA A 38 -39.27 -28.93 -10.92
N LEU A 39 -38.71 -28.42 -9.83
CA LEU A 39 -39.27 -27.37 -8.99
C LEU A 39 -38.89 -26.01 -9.55
N VAL A 40 -39.89 -25.20 -9.88
CA VAL A 40 -39.69 -23.81 -10.30
C VAL A 40 -39.80 -22.92 -9.07
N ALA A 41 -38.74 -22.18 -8.76
CA ALA A 41 -38.70 -21.22 -7.67
C ALA A 41 -38.08 -19.91 -8.17
N GLY A 42 -38.90 -18.87 -8.29
CA GLY A 42 -38.50 -17.64 -8.97
C GLY A 42 -38.19 -17.91 -10.45
N ARG A 43 -36.99 -17.55 -10.91
CA ARG A 43 -36.50 -17.83 -12.28
C ARG A 43 -35.58 -19.04 -12.36
N ALA A 44 -35.39 -19.78 -11.27
CA ALA A 44 -34.61 -21.00 -11.28
C ALA A 44 -35.53 -22.22 -11.34
N ARG A 45 -35.15 -23.16 -12.19
CA ARG A 45 -35.72 -24.50 -12.25
C ARG A 45 -34.70 -25.48 -11.67
N TYR A 46 -35.06 -26.10 -10.56
CA TYR A 46 -34.26 -27.08 -9.84
C TYR A 46 -34.80 -28.49 -10.10
N ALA A 47 -33.97 -29.39 -10.63
CA ALA A 47 -34.28 -30.82 -10.65
C ALA A 47 -33.36 -31.54 -9.66
N LEU A 48 -33.94 -32.11 -8.61
CA LEU A 48 -33.24 -32.77 -7.52
C LEU A 48 -33.13 -34.28 -7.80
N ASP A 49 -31.93 -34.79 -8.07
CA ASP A 49 -31.62 -36.23 -8.13
C ASP A 49 -30.85 -36.63 -6.86
N LEU A 50 -31.57 -36.68 -5.75
CA LEU A 50 -31.02 -37.06 -4.44
C LEU A 50 -30.69 -38.56 -4.35
N GLY A 51 -31.00 -39.36 -5.38
CA GLY A 51 -30.52 -40.75 -5.50
C GLY A 51 -29.06 -40.82 -5.94
N ARG A 52 -28.58 -39.78 -6.64
CA ARG A 52 -27.19 -39.64 -7.10
C ARG A 52 -26.43 -38.49 -6.43
N GLY A 53 -27.11 -37.70 -5.60
CA GLY A 53 -26.56 -36.50 -5.00
C GLY A 53 -26.29 -35.40 -6.02
N VAL A 54 -27.14 -35.28 -7.05
CA VAL A 54 -26.98 -34.29 -8.12
C VAL A 54 -28.18 -33.35 -8.13
N VAL A 55 -27.91 -32.05 -8.24
CA VAL A 55 -28.94 -31.05 -8.52
C VAL A 55 -28.65 -30.39 -9.84
N ARG A 56 -29.67 -30.34 -10.70
CA ARG A 56 -29.62 -29.60 -11.95
C ARG A 56 -30.29 -28.25 -11.76
N VAL A 57 -29.58 -27.18 -12.08
CA VAL A 57 -30.10 -25.81 -12.06
C VAL A 57 -30.16 -25.30 -13.48
N ALA A 58 -31.30 -24.72 -13.86
CA ALA A 58 -31.49 -24.07 -15.14
C ALA A 58 -32.32 -22.81 -14.97
N ASP A 59 -32.24 -21.90 -15.93
CA ASP A 59 -33.23 -20.83 -16.05
C ASP A 59 -34.62 -21.45 -16.32
N ALA A 60 -35.63 -20.97 -15.60
CA ALA A 60 -37.03 -21.35 -15.77
C ALA A 60 -37.56 -21.06 -17.19
N LEU A 61 -36.91 -20.17 -17.95
CA LEU A 61 -37.22 -19.88 -19.36
C LEU A 61 -36.57 -20.84 -20.36
N GLY A 62 -35.84 -21.88 -19.90
CA GLY A 62 -35.30 -22.94 -20.77
C GLY A 62 -33.80 -22.82 -21.08
N GLY A 63 -33.02 -22.20 -20.19
CA GLY A 63 -31.56 -22.11 -20.32
C GLY A 63 -30.84 -23.45 -20.10
N GLU A 64 -29.52 -23.45 -20.33
CA GLU A 64 -28.66 -24.61 -20.12
C GLU A 64 -28.78 -25.14 -18.68
N SER A 65 -28.84 -26.47 -18.56
CA SER A 65 -29.02 -27.13 -17.27
C SER A 65 -27.67 -27.58 -16.71
N LEU A 66 -27.22 -26.91 -15.66
CA LEU A 66 -25.94 -27.16 -15.01
C LEU A 66 -26.08 -28.20 -13.90
N PRO A 67 -25.40 -29.35 -14.00
CA PRO A 67 -25.35 -30.33 -12.92
C PRO A 67 -24.38 -29.87 -11.82
N ILE A 68 -24.86 -29.86 -10.59
CA ILE A 68 -24.10 -29.61 -9.37
C ILE A 68 -24.11 -30.91 -8.56
N GLU A 69 -22.94 -31.52 -8.43
CA GLU A 69 -22.74 -32.66 -7.54
C GLU A 69 -22.67 -32.15 -6.09
N MET A 70 -23.43 -32.79 -5.22
CA MET A 70 -23.50 -32.48 -3.80
C MET A 70 -22.91 -33.63 -3.01
N ALA A 71 -22.06 -33.32 -2.05
CA ALA A 71 -21.42 -34.30 -1.19
C ALA A 71 -21.35 -33.84 0.27
N VAL A 72 -21.25 -34.84 1.15
CA VAL A 72 -20.86 -34.69 2.56
C VAL A 72 -19.46 -35.26 2.69
N VAL A 73 -18.57 -34.54 3.35
CA VAL A 73 -17.25 -35.05 3.73
C VAL A 73 -17.22 -35.21 5.24
N VAL A 74 -16.89 -36.41 5.74
CA VAL A 74 -16.74 -36.69 7.17
C VAL A 74 -15.32 -37.17 7.41
N ASP A 75 -14.53 -36.42 8.19
CA ASP A 75 -13.12 -36.71 8.48
C ASP A 75 -12.30 -37.03 7.21
N GLY A 76 -12.49 -36.22 6.16
CA GLY A 76 -11.83 -36.41 4.86
C GLY A 76 -12.47 -37.48 3.95
N THR A 77 -13.44 -38.26 4.44
CA THR A 77 -14.15 -39.26 3.63
C THR A 77 -15.33 -38.63 2.90
N LEU A 78 -15.23 -38.52 1.57
CA LEU A 78 -16.28 -37.99 0.71
C LEU A 78 -17.38 -39.03 0.44
N ARG A 79 -18.65 -38.60 0.58
CA ARG A 79 -19.84 -39.35 0.19
C ARG A 79 -20.79 -38.46 -0.59
N PRO A 80 -21.35 -38.92 -1.72
CA PRO A 80 -22.43 -38.20 -2.40
C PRO A 80 -23.57 -37.92 -1.42
N LEU A 81 -24.25 -36.79 -1.59
CA LEU A 81 -25.46 -36.44 -0.83
C LEU A 81 -26.64 -37.28 -1.34
N ALA A 82 -26.54 -38.60 -1.16
CA ALA A 82 -27.48 -39.59 -1.62
C ALA A 82 -27.83 -40.55 -0.50
N GLY A 83 -29.13 -40.84 -0.34
CA GLY A 83 -29.59 -41.75 0.69
C GLY A 83 -31.09 -41.64 0.98
N ALA A 84 -31.49 -42.22 2.12
CA ALA A 84 -32.89 -42.22 2.54
C ALA A 84 -33.38 -40.77 2.72
N THR A 85 -34.47 -40.45 2.02
CA THR A 85 -34.98 -39.08 1.93
C THR A 85 -36.38 -39.00 2.54
N THR A 86 -36.63 -38.00 3.39
CA THR A 86 -37.95 -37.74 4.02
C THR A 86 -38.36 -36.27 3.88
N GLY A 87 -39.64 -35.96 4.09
CA GLY A 87 -40.20 -34.60 4.00
C GLY A 87 -40.82 -34.25 2.64
N PRO A 88 -41.43 -33.06 2.46
CA PRO A 88 -42.07 -32.61 1.20
C PRO A 88 -41.07 -32.17 0.11
N ARG A 89 -41.52 -32.03 -1.14
CA ARG A 89 -40.64 -31.75 -2.31
C ARG A 89 -39.77 -30.50 -2.15
N THR A 90 -40.31 -29.45 -1.55
CA THR A 90 -39.61 -28.18 -1.30
C THR A 90 -38.64 -28.23 -0.11
N ARG A 91 -38.68 -29.31 0.70
CA ARG A 91 -37.85 -29.49 1.90
C ARG A 91 -37.62 -30.97 2.17
N ARG A 92 -36.46 -31.48 1.75
CA ARG A 92 -36.02 -32.86 1.94
C ARG A 92 -35.00 -32.95 3.07
N VAL A 93 -35.06 -34.01 3.85
CA VAL A 93 -33.97 -34.42 4.74
C VAL A 93 -33.35 -35.69 4.17
N VAL A 94 -32.08 -35.61 3.78
CA VAL A 94 -31.29 -36.73 3.25
C VAL A 94 -30.42 -37.28 4.36
N GLN A 95 -30.52 -38.59 4.60
CA GLN A 95 -29.64 -39.31 5.52
C GLN A 95 -28.49 -39.93 4.73
N VAL A 96 -27.26 -39.47 4.98
CA VAL A 96 -26.03 -39.97 4.35
C VAL A 96 -25.23 -40.75 5.37
N ILE A 97 -24.88 -41.99 5.02
CA ILE A 97 -24.05 -42.85 5.86
C ILE A 97 -22.59 -42.74 5.37
N ALA A 98 -21.73 -42.15 6.19
CA ALA A 98 -20.30 -41.99 5.94
C ALA A 98 -19.51 -42.78 6.98
N GLY A 99 -19.15 -44.03 6.65
CA GLY A 99 -18.54 -44.95 7.62
C GLY A 99 -19.54 -45.32 8.71
N ALA A 100 -19.18 -45.09 9.98
CA ALA A 100 -20.05 -45.30 11.14
C ALA A 100 -20.94 -44.07 11.47
N VAL A 101 -20.74 -42.94 10.79
CA VAL A 101 -21.44 -41.68 11.08
C VAL A 101 -22.62 -41.51 10.13
N THR A 102 -23.78 -41.17 10.68
CA THR A 102 -24.97 -40.82 9.89
C THR A 102 -25.18 -39.31 9.95
N VAL A 103 -25.05 -38.64 8.81
CA VAL A 103 -25.25 -37.20 8.68
C VAL A 103 -26.63 -36.92 8.09
N LYS A 104 -27.38 -36.03 8.72
CA LYS A 104 -28.67 -35.55 8.21
C LYS A 104 -28.47 -34.19 7.55
N VAL A 105 -28.82 -34.08 6.28
CA VAL A 105 -28.73 -32.81 5.54
C VAL A 105 -30.11 -32.40 5.08
N MET A 106 -30.52 -31.19 5.42
CA MET A 106 -31.74 -30.58 4.94
C MET A 106 -31.47 -29.86 3.62
N VAL A 107 -32.09 -30.32 2.54
CA VAL A 107 -32.12 -29.64 1.24
C VAL A 107 -33.47 -28.96 1.08
N ARG A 108 -33.49 -27.63 1.01
CA ARG A 108 -34.72 -26.85 0.87
C ARG A 108 -34.60 -25.80 -0.22
N ILE A 109 -35.71 -25.46 -0.86
CA ILE A 109 -35.77 -24.41 -1.87
C ILE A 109 -36.78 -23.36 -1.37
N ASP A 110 -36.26 -22.19 -1.00
CA ASP A 110 -37.05 -21.07 -0.48
C ASP A 110 -36.72 -19.81 -1.30
N HIS A 111 -37.75 -19.11 -1.81
CA HIS A 111 -37.60 -17.84 -2.55
C HIS A 111 -36.58 -17.86 -3.71
N GLY A 112 -36.46 -19.00 -4.41
CA GLY A 112 -35.53 -19.17 -5.53
C GLY A 112 -34.10 -19.51 -5.12
N VAL A 113 -33.83 -19.72 -3.82
CA VAL A 113 -32.54 -20.15 -3.29
C VAL A 113 -32.64 -21.60 -2.82
N LEU A 114 -31.80 -22.47 -3.37
CA LEU A 114 -31.59 -23.81 -2.83
C LEU A 114 -30.58 -23.74 -1.69
N ARG A 115 -30.90 -24.35 -0.55
CA ARG A 115 -30.03 -24.45 0.62
C ARG A 115 -29.86 -25.90 1.01
N ALA A 116 -28.61 -26.33 1.18
CA ALA A 116 -28.27 -27.58 1.84
C ALA A 116 -27.60 -27.26 3.18
N ARG A 117 -28.13 -27.80 4.27
CA ARG A 117 -27.65 -27.52 5.63
C ARG A 117 -27.52 -28.81 6.43
N VAL A 118 -26.39 -29.00 7.10
CA VAL A 118 -26.23 -30.09 8.07
C VAL A 118 -27.13 -29.83 9.29
N LEU A 119 -27.96 -30.80 9.63
CA LEU A 119 -28.82 -30.77 10.81
C LEU A 119 -28.04 -31.33 12.00
N GLU A 120 -28.21 -30.67 13.15
CA GLU A 120 -27.63 -31.09 14.43
C GLU A 120 -26.11 -31.36 14.37
N PRO A 121 -25.28 -30.49 13.74
CA PRO A 121 -23.83 -30.72 13.63
C PRO A 121 -23.15 -30.89 15.00
N GLU A 122 -23.70 -30.29 16.05
CA GLU A 122 -23.30 -30.48 17.44
C GLU A 122 -23.30 -31.95 17.91
N ARG A 123 -24.18 -32.79 17.35
CA ARG A 123 -24.26 -34.23 17.68
C ARG A 123 -23.26 -35.08 16.91
N LEU A 124 -22.55 -34.49 15.95
CA LEU A 124 -21.56 -35.18 15.13
C LEU A 124 -20.14 -35.06 15.70
N ALA A 125 -19.93 -34.27 16.75
CA ALA A 125 -18.63 -34.19 17.43
C ALA A 125 -18.16 -35.57 17.93
N PRO A 126 -16.86 -35.90 17.83
CA PRO A 126 -15.74 -35.03 17.41
C PRO A 126 -15.50 -35.01 15.88
N HIS A 127 -16.37 -35.61 15.06
CA HIS A 127 -16.17 -35.71 13.61
C HIS A 127 -16.26 -34.33 12.93
N ARG A 128 -15.32 -34.06 12.02
CA ARG A 128 -15.36 -32.89 11.14
C ARG A 128 -16.27 -33.18 9.96
N VAL A 129 -17.33 -32.40 9.83
CA VAL A 129 -18.34 -32.57 8.77
C VAL A 129 -18.37 -31.34 7.88
N GLU A 130 -18.27 -31.57 6.57
CA GLU A 130 -18.28 -30.54 5.54
C GLU A 130 -19.38 -30.82 4.51
N LEU A 131 -19.93 -29.75 3.94
CA LEU A 131 -20.72 -29.84 2.71
C LEU A 131 -19.86 -29.37 1.55
N ARG A 132 -19.99 -30.07 0.41
CA ARG A 132 -19.23 -29.80 -0.80
C ARG A 132 -20.15 -29.77 -2.01
N TYR A 133 -20.04 -28.72 -2.81
CA TYR A 133 -20.62 -28.64 -4.15
C TYR A 133 -19.51 -28.69 -5.19
N GLU A 134 -19.75 -29.45 -6.25
CA GLU A 134 -18.85 -29.55 -7.40
C GLU A 134 -19.63 -29.38 -8.70
N LEU A 135 -19.09 -28.58 -9.61
CA LEU A 135 -19.61 -28.50 -10.97
C LEU A 135 -18.47 -28.29 -11.95
N THR A 136 -18.70 -28.71 -13.20
CA THR A 136 -17.80 -28.35 -14.30
C THR A 136 -18.18 -26.96 -14.78
N ALA A 137 -17.27 -26.00 -14.58
CA ALA A 137 -17.37 -24.65 -15.08
C ALA A 137 -16.82 -24.60 -16.51
N THR A 138 -17.72 -24.38 -17.47
CA THR A 138 -17.39 -24.10 -18.89
C THR A 138 -17.38 -22.61 -19.20
N SER A 139 -17.71 -21.78 -18.21
CA SER A 139 -17.67 -20.32 -18.26
C SER A 139 -16.71 -19.79 -17.19
N PRO A 140 -16.22 -18.54 -17.34
CA PRO A 140 -15.42 -17.88 -16.32
C PRO A 140 -16.06 -17.89 -14.93
N VAL A 141 -15.26 -18.26 -13.93
CA VAL A 141 -15.63 -18.18 -12.51
C VAL A 141 -15.01 -16.93 -11.92
N TRP A 142 -15.83 -16.11 -11.27
CA TRP A 142 -15.40 -14.90 -10.61
C TRP A 142 -15.78 -14.91 -9.13
N VAL A 143 -14.91 -14.35 -8.28
CA VAL A 143 -15.06 -14.29 -6.82
C VAL A 143 -14.98 -12.84 -6.35
N PRO A 144 -16.00 -12.31 -5.62
CA PRO A 144 -15.89 -10.99 -5.01
C PRO A 144 -14.67 -10.88 -4.10
N GLY A 145 -13.88 -9.84 -4.26
CA GLY A 145 -12.62 -9.61 -3.55
C GLY A 145 -11.43 -10.45 -4.02
N GLY A 146 -11.66 -11.46 -4.87
CA GLY A 146 -10.65 -12.37 -5.40
C GLY A 146 -10.39 -12.25 -6.90
N GLY A 147 -11.33 -11.68 -7.67
CA GLY A 147 -11.21 -11.54 -9.13
C GLY A 147 -11.63 -12.80 -9.90
N GLU A 148 -11.18 -12.92 -11.14
CA GLU A 148 -11.38 -14.12 -11.95
C GLU A 148 -10.45 -15.25 -11.46
N LEU A 149 -11.00 -16.44 -11.24
CA LEU A 149 -10.25 -17.58 -10.73
C LEU A 149 -9.41 -18.22 -11.84
N ALA A 150 -8.09 -18.22 -11.65
CA ALA A 150 -7.18 -19.02 -12.46
C ALA A 150 -7.30 -20.51 -12.09
N ALA A 151 -7.05 -21.39 -13.07
CA ALA A 151 -7.04 -22.82 -12.85
C ALA A 151 -5.97 -23.21 -11.81
N GLY A 152 -6.37 -23.96 -10.77
CA GLY A 152 -5.50 -24.41 -9.69
C GLY A 152 -5.36 -23.45 -8.50
N ALA A 153 -5.98 -22.26 -8.53
CA ALA A 153 -5.87 -21.29 -7.43
C ALA A 153 -6.83 -21.62 -6.26
N PRO A 154 -6.32 -21.84 -5.03
CA PRO A 154 -7.17 -21.93 -3.84
C PRO A 154 -7.43 -20.53 -3.28
N LEU A 155 -8.70 -20.20 -3.00
CA LEU A 155 -9.05 -18.96 -2.27
C LEU A 155 -10.04 -19.24 -1.13
N PRO A 156 -9.77 -18.76 0.10
CA PRO A 156 -10.72 -18.83 1.20
C PRO A 156 -11.79 -17.74 1.04
N MET A 157 -12.85 -18.01 0.27
CA MET A 157 -13.92 -17.04 0.04
C MET A 157 -15.30 -17.69 0.12
N SER A 158 -16.28 -16.89 0.59
CA SER A 158 -17.64 -17.36 0.89
C SER A 158 -18.58 -17.46 -0.32
N ALA A 159 -18.16 -17.06 -1.53
CA ALA A 159 -19.00 -17.13 -2.72
C ALA A 159 -18.22 -17.20 -4.04
N ALA A 160 -18.76 -17.91 -5.01
CA ALA A 160 -18.31 -17.96 -6.39
C ALA A 160 -19.49 -17.65 -7.34
N VAL A 161 -19.22 -16.83 -8.36
CA VAL A 161 -20.17 -16.44 -9.41
C VAL A 161 -19.71 -17.05 -10.72
N LEU A 162 -20.55 -17.89 -11.32
CA LEU A 162 -20.34 -18.44 -12.65
C LEU A 162 -21.17 -17.61 -13.65
N ASP A 163 -20.49 -16.95 -14.60
CA ASP A 163 -21.17 -16.15 -15.61
C ASP A 163 -21.77 -17.04 -16.71
N THR A 164 -23.05 -17.36 -16.55
CA THR A 164 -23.83 -18.20 -17.48
C THR A 164 -24.66 -17.37 -18.46
N GLY A 165 -24.31 -16.09 -18.67
CA GLY A 165 -24.98 -15.20 -19.60
C GLY A 165 -26.07 -14.34 -18.92
N ALA A 166 -27.33 -14.48 -19.34
CA ALA A 166 -28.41 -13.58 -18.90
C ALA A 166 -28.73 -13.66 -17.39
N HIS A 167 -28.44 -14.81 -16.77
CA HIS A 167 -28.72 -15.09 -15.36
C HIS A 167 -27.53 -15.83 -14.75
N PRO A 168 -26.62 -15.13 -14.04
CA PRO A 168 -25.43 -15.77 -13.45
C PRO A 168 -25.81 -16.75 -12.34
N LEU A 169 -25.10 -17.87 -12.26
CA LEU A 169 -25.25 -18.87 -11.19
C LEU A 169 -24.32 -18.53 -10.03
N VAL A 170 -24.85 -18.50 -8.81
CA VAL A 170 -24.07 -18.28 -7.60
C VAL A 170 -24.09 -19.50 -6.71
N ILE A 171 -22.90 -19.83 -6.21
CA ILE A 171 -22.68 -20.80 -5.15
C ILE A 171 -22.02 -20.09 -3.99
N ALA A 172 -22.60 -20.18 -2.79
CA ALA A 172 -22.08 -19.51 -1.61
C ALA A 172 -22.11 -20.40 -0.36
N ALA A 173 -21.23 -20.05 0.58
CA ALA A 173 -21.09 -20.60 1.92
C ALA A 173 -21.27 -19.46 2.93
N PRO A 174 -22.50 -19.13 3.36
CA PRO A 174 -22.80 -17.92 4.15
C PRO A 174 -22.12 -17.82 5.52
N HIS A 175 -21.54 -18.92 6.00
CA HIS A 175 -20.94 -19.02 7.35
C HIS A 175 -19.47 -19.42 7.29
N GLY A 176 -18.78 -19.12 6.18
CA GLY A 176 -17.39 -19.48 5.95
C GLY A 176 -17.27 -20.70 5.05
N GLY A 177 -16.42 -20.58 4.03
CA GLY A 177 -16.17 -21.61 3.05
C GLY A 177 -14.95 -21.32 2.19
N HIS A 178 -14.59 -22.32 1.38
CA HIS A 178 -13.45 -22.28 0.48
C HIS A 178 -13.93 -22.61 -0.94
N ALA A 179 -13.42 -21.87 -1.93
CA ALA A 179 -13.67 -22.13 -3.34
C ALA A 179 -12.35 -22.40 -4.05
N VAL A 180 -12.31 -23.46 -4.85
CA VAL A 180 -11.12 -23.87 -5.62
C VAL A 180 -11.58 -24.25 -7.02
N LEU A 181 -10.87 -23.77 -8.04
CA LEU A 181 -11.04 -24.21 -9.42
C LEU A 181 -9.96 -25.23 -9.77
N VAL A 182 -10.33 -26.49 -10.01
CA VAL A 182 -9.40 -27.58 -10.29
C VAL A 182 -9.35 -27.85 -11.80
N PRO A 183 -8.16 -27.91 -12.44
CA PRO A 183 -8.06 -28.26 -13.86
C PRO A 183 -8.67 -29.65 -14.15
N LEU A 184 -9.32 -29.81 -15.32
CA LEU A 184 -9.76 -31.13 -15.77
C LEU A 184 -8.53 -31.93 -16.25
N ALA A 185 -8.29 -33.10 -15.68
CA ALA A 185 -7.17 -33.96 -16.09
C ALA A 185 -7.40 -34.51 -17.51
N GLY A 186 -6.59 -34.07 -18.49
CA GLY A 186 -6.50 -34.71 -19.81
C GLY A 186 -6.46 -33.76 -21.02
N LYS A 187 -5.32 -33.11 -21.24
CA LYS A 187 -4.56 -32.99 -22.51
C LYS A 187 -3.54 -31.85 -22.37
N HIS A 188 -2.39 -32.17 -21.81
CA HIS A 188 -1.08 -31.59 -22.13
C HIS A 188 -0.06 -32.40 -21.34
N GLU A 189 0.49 -33.44 -21.97
CA GLU A 189 1.85 -33.84 -21.63
C GLU A 189 2.78 -32.76 -22.21
N PRO A 190 3.72 -32.21 -21.44
CA PRO A 190 4.80 -31.45 -22.02
C PRO A 190 5.67 -32.43 -22.81
N ALA A 191 5.85 -32.18 -24.11
CA ALA A 191 6.81 -32.93 -24.90
C ALA A 191 8.21 -32.70 -24.31
N ASP A 192 8.92 -33.81 -24.07
CA ASP A 192 10.34 -33.83 -23.73
C ASP A 192 11.11 -32.96 -24.72
N LEU A 193 11.85 -31.98 -24.18
CA LEU A 193 12.89 -31.27 -24.90
C LEU A 193 14.08 -32.21 -25.04
N ASP A 194 14.10 -32.97 -26.14
CA ASP A 194 15.31 -33.68 -26.56
C ASP A 194 16.20 -32.73 -27.36
N ALA A 195 17.48 -32.76 -27.02
CA ALA A 195 18.52 -31.93 -27.62
C ALA A 195 18.85 -32.44 -29.03
N GLY A 196 18.83 -31.53 -30.00
CA GLY A 196 19.30 -31.80 -31.36
C GLY A 196 19.94 -30.57 -31.98
N GLU A 197 21.28 -30.56 -32.02
CA GLU A 197 22.08 -29.63 -32.80
C GLU A 197 21.78 -29.75 -34.31
N ALA A 198 21.58 -28.63 -35.01
CA ALA A 198 21.94 -28.47 -36.43
C ALA A 198 21.91 -27.00 -36.88
N GLU A 199 23.11 -26.46 -37.03
CA GLU A 199 23.63 -25.59 -38.10
C GLU A 199 23.03 -24.21 -38.47
N ARG A 200 23.99 -23.35 -38.81
CA ARG A 200 23.90 -21.95 -39.26
C ARG A 200 23.38 -21.86 -40.69
N GLY A 201 22.61 -20.80 -40.96
CA GLY A 201 22.40 -20.23 -42.29
C GLY A 201 21.95 -18.79 -42.17
N ASP A 202 22.79 -17.86 -42.62
CA ASP A 202 22.45 -16.46 -42.88
C ASP A 202 21.55 -16.37 -44.13
N ASP A 203 20.44 -15.62 -44.10
CA ASP A 203 20.07 -14.64 -45.16
C ASP A 203 18.83 -13.79 -44.78
N ASP A 204 18.74 -12.62 -45.41
CA ASP A 204 17.88 -11.45 -45.20
C ASP A 204 16.35 -11.60 -45.39
N GLY A 205 15.60 -10.72 -44.71
CA GLY A 205 14.46 -9.99 -45.32
C GLY A 205 13.01 -10.41 -45.01
N ASP A 206 12.27 -9.44 -44.45
CA ASP A 206 10.83 -9.17 -44.61
C ASP A 206 9.81 -9.62 -43.54
N ALA A 207 8.90 -8.67 -43.28
CA ALA A 207 7.59 -8.71 -42.62
C ALA A 207 7.48 -9.35 -41.22
N GLY A 208 7.37 -8.49 -40.20
CA GLY A 208 6.97 -8.85 -38.85
C GLY A 208 5.61 -9.57 -38.82
N ALA A 209 5.67 -10.87 -38.54
CA ALA A 209 4.54 -11.61 -38.01
C ALA A 209 4.17 -11.02 -36.62
N PRO A 210 2.88 -10.86 -36.30
CA PRO A 210 2.49 -10.44 -34.97
C PRO A 210 2.97 -11.48 -33.96
N LEU A 211 3.58 -11.04 -32.86
CA LEU A 211 3.72 -11.85 -31.66
C LEU A 211 2.32 -12.37 -31.31
N GLU A 212 2.08 -13.67 -31.49
CA GLU A 212 0.93 -14.33 -30.89
C GLU A 212 1.05 -14.14 -29.37
N LEU A 213 0.14 -13.34 -28.82
CA LEU A 213 -0.05 -13.24 -27.38
C LEU A 213 -0.31 -14.66 -26.86
N PRO A 214 0.23 -15.04 -25.68
CA PRO A 214 -0.12 -16.31 -25.07
C PRO A 214 -1.65 -16.41 -24.97
N GLU A 215 -2.22 -17.49 -25.51
CA GLU A 215 -3.67 -17.77 -25.36
C GLU A 215 -4.02 -17.64 -23.88
N GLU A 216 -5.05 -16.84 -23.57
CA GLU A 216 -5.51 -16.64 -22.21
C GLU A 216 -5.80 -18.02 -21.57
N PRO A 217 -5.33 -18.28 -20.34
CA PRO A 217 -5.67 -19.51 -19.66
C PRO A 217 -7.19 -19.55 -19.48
N THR A 218 -7.88 -20.41 -20.22
CA THR A 218 -9.33 -20.53 -20.09
C THR A 218 -9.66 -20.90 -18.65
N SER A 219 -10.44 -20.07 -17.95
CA SER A 219 -10.90 -20.24 -16.56
C SER A 219 -11.94 -21.38 -16.40
N THR A 220 -11.79 -22.43 -17.22
CA THR A 220 -12.62 -23.61 -17.25
C THR A 220 -12.01 -24.72 -16.40
N GLY A 221 -12.84 -25.45 -15.68
CA GLY A 221 -12.36 -26.43 -14.71
C GLY A 221 -13.47 -26.97 -13.83
N ARG A 222 -13.11 -27.81 -12.85
CA ARG A 222 -14.03 -28.28 -11.83
C ARG A 222 -14.03 -27.29 -10.66
N LEU A 223 -15.10 -26.51 -10.53
CA LEU A 223 -15.31 -25.61 -9.40
C LEU A 223 -15.77 -26.44 -8.19
N VAL A 224 -15.03 -26.34 -7.10
CA VAL A 224 -15.30 -27.01 -5.83
C VAL A 224 -15.54 -25.94 -4.77
N VAL A 225 -16.70 -25.97 -4.12
CA VAL A 225 -17.03 -25.07 -2.99
C VAL A 225 -17.33 -25.90 -1.75
N THR A 226 -16.62 -25.63 -0.65
CA THR A 226 -16.77 -26.34 0.62
C THR A 226 -17.09 -25.40 1.77
N THR A 227 -17.70 -25.94 2.83
CA THR A 227 -17.95 -25.24 4.11
C THR A 227 -17.65 -26.20 5.26
N GLU A 228 -17.05 -25.67 6.35
CA GLU A 228 -16.58 -26.47 7.48
C GLU A 228 -17.38 -26.21 8.75
N SER A 229 -17.48 -27.23 9.60
CA SER A 229 -17.91 -27.07 10.99
C SER A 229 -16.71 -26.61 11.83
N LEU A 230 -16.75 -25.40 12.40
CA LEU A 230 -15.78 -25.01 13.43
C LEU A 230 -16.04 -25.86 14.68
N ALA A 231 -15.10 -26.73 15.05
CA ALA A 231 -15.13 -27.37 16.37
C ALA A 231 -14.91 -26.28 17.45
N PRO A 232 -15.67 -26.27 18.56
CA PRO A 232 -15.35 -25.38 19.67
C PRO A 232 -13.94 -25.70 20.20
N PRO A 233 -13.16 -24.70 20.67
CA PRO A 233 -11.88 -24.98 21.30
C PRO A 233 -12.08 -25.92 22.50
N PRO A 234 -11.13 -26.82 22.79
CA PRO A 234 -11.24 -27.70 23.95
C PRO A 234 -11.31 -26.85 25.23
N ASN A 235 -12.35 -27.05 26.04
CA ASN A 235 -12.44 -26.46 27.38
C ASN A 235 -11.22 -26.90 28.20
N PRO A 236 -10.51 -25.99 28.90
CA PRO A 236 -9.51 -26.40 29.88
C PRO A 236 -10.21 -27.25 30.95
N SER A 237 -9.74 -28.47 31.15
CA SER A 237 -10.32 -29.38 32.14
C SER A 237 -10.19 -28.80 33.56
N PRO A 238 -11.19 -29.02 34.44
CA PRO A 238 -11.13 -28.55 35.82
C PRO A 238 -10.14 -29.41 36.62
N THR A 239 -9.13 -28.79 37.22
CA THR A 239 -8.31 -29.42 38.25
C THR A 239 -9.17 -29.80 39.46
N PRO A 240 -8.98 -31.01 40.04
CA PRO A 240 -9.77 -31.46 41.18
C PRO A 240 -9.29 -30.84 42.50
N THR A 241 -10.24 -30.45 43.33
CA THR A 241 -10.06 -30.11 44.74
C THR A 241 -9.91 -31.37 45.60
N SER A 242 -8.82 -31.43 46.38
CA SER A 242 -8.67 -32.18 47.64
C SER A 242 -7.36 -31.74 48.29
N GLY A 243 -7.23 -31.35 49.55
CA GLY A 243 -8.17 -31.25 50.65
C GLY A 243 -7.50 -30.52 51.83
N SER A 244 -8.33 -30.01 52.74
CA SER A 244 -7.87 -29.55 54.06
C SER A 244 -7.90 -30.70 55.06
N LEU A 245 -6.82 -30.88 55.83
CA LEU A 245 -6.86 -31.37 57.21
C LEU A 245 -5.67 -30.76 57.98
N ASP A 246 -6.00 -29.68 58.70
CA ASP A 246 -5.87 -29.48 60.15
C ASP A 246 -4.65 -30.06 60.93
N ALA A 247 -3.94 -29.16 61.64
CA ALA A 247 -3.47 -29.35 63.02
C ALA A 247 -2.85 -28.07 63.60
N GLY A 248 -3.29 -27.68 64.81
CA GLY A 248 -2.36 -27.19 65.84
C GLY A 248 -2.59 -25.79 66.41
N ARG A 249 -2.95 -25.75 67.69
CA ARG A 249 -3.38 -24.60 68.49
C ARG A 249 -2.23 -24.05 69.38
N ALA A 250 -2.29 -22.73 69.63
CA ALA A 250 -1.78 -21.96 70.79
C ALA A 250 -0.25 -21.78 71.02
N THR A 251 0.19 -20.51 71.13
CA THR A 251 0.60 -19.80 72.37
C THR A 251 1.00 -18.34 72.07
N ALA A 252 0.56 -17.39 72.89
CA ALA A 252 1.09 -16.01 73.01
C ALA A 252 2.10 -15.96 74.20
N PRO A 253 2.70 -14.82 74.65
CA PRO A 253 2.61 -13.40 74.23
C PRO A 253 3.97 -12.61 74.28
N GLU A 254 3.86 -11.26 74.38
CA GLU A 254 4.84 -10.18 74.66
C GLU A 254 5.42 -9.48 73.41
N GLY A 255 5.41 -8.16 73.19
CA GLY A 255 5.06 -6.90 73.89
C GLY A 255 5.85 -5.80 73.11
N GLY A 256 5.52 -4.51 72.97
CA GLY A 256 4.47 -3.60 73.41
C GLY A 256 4.77 -2.17 72.86
N ALA A 257 3.85 -1.23 73.15
CA ALA A 257 3.90 0.25 73.00
C ALA A 257 3.87 0.86 71.58
N GLY A 258 3.04 1.85 71.20
CA GLY A 258 2.13 2.80 71.87
C GLY A 258 1.52 3.78 70.81
N PRO A 259 0.64 4.74 71.17
CA PRO A 259 -0.66 4.95 70.47
C PRO A 259 -0.95 6.34 69.84
N ASP A 260 -2.10 6.41 69.14
CA ASP A 260 -3.09 7.49 68.86
C ASP A 260 -2.76 8.99 69.09
N ALA A 261 -3.17 9.84 68.13
CA ALA A 261 -4.30 10.81 68.28
C ALA A 261 -4.45 11.79 67.09
N ALA A 262 -5.68 12.26 66.91
CA ALA A 262 -6.26 13.02 65.79
C ALA A 262 -6.31 14.56 65.95
N MET A 263 -6.66 15.28 64.87
CA MET A 263 -7.46 16.54 64.80
C MET A 263 -7.89 16.75 63.32
N ARG A 264 -9.17 16.75 62.87
CA ARG A 264 -10.32 17.72 63.01
C ARG A 264 -9.98 19.18 62.62
N SER A 265 -10.80 20.02 61.98
CA SER A 265 -12.01 20.01 61.11
C SER A 265 -12.56 21.45 61.05
N LEU A 266 -13.35 21.82 60.01
CA LEU A 266 -14.35 22.93 59.95
C LEU A 266 -13.79 24.38 59.71
N ASP A 267 -14.48 25.35 59.08
CA ASP A 267 -15.90 25.51 58.72
C ASP A 267 -16.12 26.64 57.67
N ALA A 268 -17.38 26.75 57.20
CA ALA A 268 -17.97 27.58 56.16
C ALA A 268 -18.26 29.07 56.49
N GLY A 269 -18.71 29.83 55.48
CA GLY A 269 -19.48 31.09 55.68
C GLY A 269 -19.77 31.89 54.40
N SER A 270 -21.05 31.96 54.01
CA SER A 270 -21.63 32.79 52.94
C SER A 270 -22.60 33.83 53.51
N VAL A 271 -22.71 35.05 52.95
CA VAL A 271 -23.95 35.87 52.90
C VAL A 271 -23.86 37.11 51.96
N HIS A 272 -24.88 37.23 51.08
CA HIS A 272 -25.69 38.37 50.55
C HIS A 272 -25.39 39.85 50.94
N ALA A 273 -25.81 40.93 50.23
CA ALA A 273 -26.83 41.18 49.18
C ALA A 273 -26.68 42.61 48.56
N GLY A 274 -27.39 42.87 47.44
CA GLY A 274 -28.09 44.14 47.12
C GLY A 274 -27.62 44.90 45.85
N ASP A 275 -28.47 45.06 44.83
CA ASP A 275 -29.35 46.24 44.61
C ASP A 275 -30.00 46.24 43.19
N ASP A 276 -31.15 46.92 43.08
CA ASP A 276 -32.25 46.84 42.10
C ASP A 276 -32.12 47.73 40.83
N GLY A 277 -32.99 47.53 39.83
CA GLY A 277 -33.39 48.60 38.88
C GLY A 277 -33.99 48.20 37.52
N ASP A 278 -35.31 48.39 37.38
CA ASP A 278 -36.24 48.13 36.26
C ASP A 278 -36.01 48.92 34.94
N GLY A 279 -36.66 48.48 33.83
CA GLY A 279 -37.07 49.37 32.73
C GLY A 279 -37.32 48.75 31.35
N ASP A 280 -38.57 48.82 30.88
CA ASP A 280 -39.17 48.21 29.68
C ASP A 280 -38.79 48.84 28.32
N GLY A 281 -39.02 48.13 27.21
CA GLY A 281 -39.19 48.73 25.87
C GLY A 281 -38.87 47.82 24.66
N GLU A 282 -39.92 47.37 23.96
CA GLU A 282 -39.92 46.48 22.78
C GLU A 282 -39.38 47.11 21.47
N GLY A 283 -38.91 46.27 20.52
CA GLY A 283 -38.97 46.59 19.09
C GLY A 283 -37.91 45.96 18.15
N GLU A 284 -38.06 44.66 17.87
CA GLU A 284 -37.71 43.89 16.64
C GLU A 284 -36.42 44.11 15.80
N ALA A 285 -35.82 42.94 15.50
CA ALA A 285 -35.17 42.47 14.27
C ALA A 285 -33.63 42.35 14.22
N ASP A 286 -33.23 41.24 13.58
CA ASP A 286 -31.92 40.81 13.07
C ASP A 286 -30.96 40.00 13.98
N ASP A 287 -30.87 38.72 13.59
CA ASP A 287 -29.71 37.82 13.54
C ASP A 287 -28.40 38.25 14.25
N ALA A 288 -28.03 37.46 15.27
CA ALA A 288 -26.67 37.31 15.78
C ALA A 288 -26.59 35.87 16.39
N ILE A 289 -25.58 35.02 16.10
CA ILE A 289 -24.18 35.08 16.57
C ILE A 289 -24.18 35.48 18.06
N ASP A 290 -23.84 34.65 19.05
CA ASP A 290 -22.61 33.87 19.15
C ASP A 290 -22.66 32.88 20.35
N GLU A 291 -21.71 31.94 20.31
CA GLU A 291 -21.10 31.18 21.41
C GLU A 291 -21.94 30.18 22.23
N ALA A 292 -21.57 28.91 22.09
CA ALA A 292 -21.43 28.01 23.23
C ALA A 292 -20.23 27.08 23.01
N ASP A 293 -19.35 27.12 23.99
CA ASP A 293 -18.18 26.28 24.24
C ASP A 293 -18.35 24.81 23.83
N GLY A 294 -17.31 24.28 23.20
CA GLY A 294 -17.19 22.86 22.86
C GLY A 294 -15.72 22.46 22.76
N ASP A 295 -15.20 21.99 23.88
CA ASP A 295 -13.87 21.40 24.06
C ASP A 295 -13.51 20.29 23.05
N ASP A 296 -12.25 20.33 22.63
CA ASP A 296 -11.31 19.20 22.46
C ASP A 296 -11.74 17.99 21.60
N ALA A 297 -11.50 18.10 20.28
CA ALA A 297 -11.45 16.96 19.37
C ALA A 297 -10.11 16.21 19.51
N SER A 298 -10.04 15.33 20.51
CA SER A 298 -9.01 14.31 20.62
C SER A 298 -9.19 13.22 19.56
N ALA A 299 -8.06 12.78 19.01
CA ALA A 299 -7.90 11.72 18.03
C ALA A 299 -8.55 10.39 18.47
N PRO A 300 -9.00 9.53 17.53
CA PRO A 300 -9.69 8.29 17.88
C PRO A 300 -8.75 7.31 18.58
N ASP A 301 -9.05 7.05 19.85
CA ASP A 301 -8.47 5.99 20.65
C ASP A 301 -8.88 4.62 20.08
N ALA A 302 -7.88 3.88 19.60
CA ALA A 302 -7.99 2.48 19.24
C ALA A 302 -8.04 1.60 20.50
N SER A 303 -9.07 1.75 21.34
CA SER A 303 -9.30 0.86 22.48
C SER A 303 -10.72 0.87 23.06
N THR A 304 -11.76 0.72 22.23
CA THR A 304 -13.09 0.32 22.74
C THR A 304 -13.74 -0.74 21.86
N ALA A 305 -13.36 -2.00 22.10
CA ALA A 305 -14.22 -3.12 21.77
C ALA A 305 -15.51 -2.99 22.61
N PRO A 306 -16.71 -3.18 22.02
CA PRO A 306 -17.92 -3.29 22.83
C PRO A 306 -17.76 -4.50 23.76
N GLY A 307 -18.04 -4.30 25.05
CA GLY A 307 -18.04 -5.36 26.05
C GLY A 307 -19.01 -6.46 25.63
N ASP A 308 -18.45 -7.52 25.06
CA ASP A 308 -19.16 -8.73 24.69
C ASP A 308 -19.44 -9.48 26.00
N GLY A 309 -20.66 -9.32 26.51
CA GLY A 309 -21.26 -10.34 27.35
C GLY A 309 -21.42 -11.58 26.48
N GLY A 310 -20.34 -12.37 26.38
CA GLY A 310 -20.20 -13.46 25.44
C GLY A 310 -21.23 -14.56 25.67
N GLU A 311 -22.39 -14.42 25.04
CA GLU A 311 -23.11 -15.59 24.56
C GLU A 311 -22.22 -16.23 23.50
N ALA A 312 -21.74 -17.44 23.78
CA ALA A 312 -21.01 -18.25 22.82
C ALA A 312 -21.81 -18.29 21.51
N ARG A 313 -21.27 -17.68 20.44
CA ARG A 313 -21.86 -17.71 19.11
C ARG A 313 -22.16 -19.18 18.78
N PRO A 314 -23.40 -19.56 18.43
CA PRO A 314 -23.75 -20.95 18.18
C PRO A 314 -22.81 -21.52 17.10
N PRO A 315 -22.40 -22.79 17.20
CA PRO A 315 -21.45 -23.39 16.26
C PRO A 315 -21.94 -23.17 14.82
N ALA A 316 -21.03 -22.70 13.96
CA ALA A 316 -21.33 -22.46 12.55
C ALA A 316 -21.83 -23.77 11.93
N ARG A 317 -23.08 -23.76 11.46
CA ARG A 317 -23.69 -24.94 10.83
C ARG A 317 -23.24 -24.97 9.37
N PRO A 318 -22.60 -26.05 8.88
CA PRO A 318 -22.26 -26.19 7.47
C PRO A 318 -23.50 -25.96 6.59
N GLU A 319 -23.49 -24.90 5.79
CA GLU A 319 -24.56 -24.53 4.86
C GLU A 319 -23.98 -24.09 3.52
N LEU A 320 -24.44 -24.71 2.44
CA LEU A 320 -24.19 -24.26 1.07
C LEU A 320 -25.49 -23.83 0.41
N VAL A 321 -25.40 -22.78 -0.40
CA VAL A 321 -26.55 -22.20 -1.09
C VAL A 321 -26.26 -22.01 -2.57
N VAL A 322 -27.27 -22.26 -3.39
CA VAL A 322 -27.23 -22.07 -4.84
C VAL A 322 -28.44 -21.25 -5.26
N PHE A 323 -28.22 -20.26 -6.13
CA PHE A 323 -29.31 -19.51 -6.75
C PHE A 323 -28.89 -18.91 -8.11
N LEU A 324 -29.88 -18.58 -8.93
CA LEU A 324 -29.69 -17.78 -10.15
C LEU A 324 -29.98 -16.32 -9.88
N GLY A 325 -29.08 -15.43 -10.31
CA GLY A 325 -29.28 -13.99 -10.26
C GLY A 325 -30.46 -13.54 -11.14
N ARG A 326 -31.29 -12.63 -10.62
CA ARG A 326 -32.44 -12.07 -11.37
C ARG A 326 -32.02 -11.31 -12.63
N SER A 327 -30.85 -10.70 -12.57
CA SER A 327 -30.09 -10.07 -13.65
C SER A 327 -28.64 -9.97 -13.16
N PRO A 328 -27.66 -9.69 -14.04
CA PRO A 328 -26.30 -9.40 -13.62
C PRO A 328 -26.24 -8.30 -12.55
N ALA A 329 -27.05 -7.25 -12.70
CA ALA A 329 -27.10 -6.13 -11.75
C ALA A 329 -27.84 -6.45 -10.43
N GLY A 330 -28.91 -7.26 -10.49
CA GLY A 330 -29.70 -7.66 -9.32
C GLY A 330 -29.08 -8.78 -8.48
N LEU A 331 -27.99 -9.40 -8.97
CA LEU A 331 -27.31 -10.50 -8.30
C LEU A 331 -26.70 -10.07 -6.96
N TYR A 332 -25.94 -8.97 -6.98
CA TYR A 332 -25.08 -8.57 -5.87
C TYR A 332 -25.87 -8.23 -4.60
N GLY A 333 -27.03 -7.59 -4.74
CA GLY A 333 -27.92 -7.33 -3.62
C GLY A 333 -28.36 -8.62 -2.93
N GLN A 334 -28.74 -9.64 -3.70
CA GLN A 334 -29.13 -10.95 -3.17
C GLN A 334 -27.94 -11.68 -2.54
N LEU A 335 -26.76 -11.63 -3.17
CA LEU A 335 -25.53 -12.23 -2.65
C LEU A 335 -25.11 -11.62 -1.32
N TYR A 336 -24.99 -10.29 -1.24
CA TYR A 336 -24.49 -9.64 -0.04
C TYR A 336 -25.49 -9.70 1.13
N LYS A 337 -26.80 -9.62 0.86
CA LYS A 337 -27.84 -9.90 1.86
C LYS A 337 -27.74 -11.33 2.40
N LEU A 338 -27.42 -12.30 1.54
CA LEU A 338 -27.23 -13.69 1.93
C LEU A 338 -25.97 -13.91 2.80
N LEU A 339 -24.92 -13.14 2.55
CA LEU A 339 -23.69 -13.10 3.35
C LEU A 339 -23.82 -12.28 4.64
N GLY A 340 -24.98 -11.68 4.91
CA GLY A 340 -25.22 -10.87 6.11
C GLY A 340 -24.60 -9.47 6.06
N LEU A 341 -24.23 -8.99 4.88
CA LEU A 341 -23.64 -7.66 4.68
C LEU A 341 -24.73 -6.63 4.33
N PRO A 342 -24.85 -5.51 5.09
CA PRO A 342 -25.76 -4.43 4.75
C PRO A 342 -25.42 -3.83 3.38
N THR A 343 -26.43 -3.59 2.55
CA THR A 343 -26.26 -3.07 1.18
C THR A 343 -26.96 -1.72 1.01
N ALA A 344 -26.41 -0.86 0.16
CA ALA A 344 -27.06 0.34 -0.35
C ALA A 344 -27.03 0.36 -1.90
N ARG A 345 -27.92 1.15 -2.50
CA ARG A 345 -28.07 1.22 -3.96
C ARG A 345 -27.01 2.14 -4.58
N VAL A 346 -26.47 1.73 -5.73
CA VAL A 346 -25.73 2.57 -6.67
C VAL A 346 -26.44 2.48 -8.01
N ALA A 347 -26.84 3.63 -8.56
CA ALA A 347 -27.51 3.72 -9.85
C ALA A 347 -26.87 4.80 -10.70
N GLY A 348 -26.82 4.57 -12.01
CA GLY A 348 -26.06 5.44 -12.89
C GLY A 348 -26.21 5.10 -14.36
N ARG A 349 -25.36 5.75 -15.17
CA ARG A 349 -25.24 5.51 -16.60
C ARG A 349 -23.79 5.51 -17.05
N VAL A 350 -23.46 4.63 -17.99
CA VAL A 350 -22.25 4.68 -18.78
C VAL A 350 -22.55 5.35 -20.13
N THR A 351 -21.83 6.42 -20.45
CA THR A 351 -21.91 7.15 -21.73
C THR A 351 -20.73 6.78 -22.62
N GLY A 352 -20.81 7.07 -23.93
CA GLY A 352 -19.72 6.81 -24.87
C GLY A 352 -19.50 5.33 -25.22
N ALA A 353 -20.25 4.42 -24.61
CA ALA A 353 -20.26 3.00 -24.95
C ALA A 353 -20.98 2.75 -26.29
N THR A 354 -20.47 1.78 -27.04
CA THR A 354 -21.03 1.25 -28.29
C THR A 354 -21.81 -0.06 -28.10
N GLY A 355 -21.67 -0.70 -26.94
CA GLY A 355 -22.34 -1.94 -26.58
C GLY A 355 -22.75 -2.00 -25.11
N ARG A 356 -22.42 -3.10 -24.42
CA ARG A 356 -22.75 -3.34 -23.01
C ARG A 356 -21.46 -3.41 -22.18
N PRO A 357 -20.95 -2.28 -21.68
CA PRO A 357 -19.69 -2.24 -20.96
C PRO A 357 -19.76 -3.09 -19.68
N LEU A 358 -18.60 -3.56 -19.25
CA LEU A 358 -18.43 -4.14 -17.92
C LEU A 358 -18.28 -3.01 -16.91
N LEU A 359 -19.12 -3.03 -15.88
CA LEU A 359 -19.05 -2.18 -14.70
C LEU A 359 -18.30 -2.91 -13.59
N PHE A 360 -17.36 -2.21 -12.97
CA PHE A 360 -16.62 -2.67 -11.82
C PHE A 360 -16.89 -1.77 -10.62
N GLY A 361 -17.06 -2.39 -9.45
CA GLY A 361 -17.07 -1.72 -8.16
C GLY A 361 -15.96 -2.32 -7.30
N VAL A 362 -15.09 -1.47 -6.74
CA VAL A 362 -13.93 -1.89 -5.95
C VAL A 362 -13.99 -1.29 -4.55
N ASP A 363 -13.33 -1.95 -3.60
CA ASP A 363 -13.15 -1.43 -2.24
C ASP A 363 -12.00 -0.43 -2.12
N ASP A 364 -11.77 0.09 -0.92
CA ASP A 364 -10.71 1.04 -0.58
C ASP A 364 -9.29 0.48 -0.81
N THR A 365 -9.14 -0.84 -0.85
CA THR A 365 -7.89 -1.54 -1.18
C THR A 365 -7.72 -1.81 -2.68
N GLY A 366 -8.70 -1.43 -3.49
CA GLY A 366 -8.71 -1.64 -4.94
C GLY A 366 -9.14 -3.05 -5.36
N ARG A 367 -9.66 -3.89 -4.45
CA ARG A 367 -10.14 -5.23 -4.80
C ARG A 367 -11.55 -5.15 -5.39
N SER A 368 -11.78 -5.85 -6.49
CA SER A 368 -13.08 -5.88 -7.16
C SER A 368 -14.11 -6.67 -6.37
N GLN A 369 -15.13 -5.97 -5.87
CA GLN A 369 -16.26 -6.51 -5.13
C GLN A 369 -17.49 -6.70 -6.03
N VAL A 370 -17.48 -6.09 -7.22
CA VAL A 370 -18.58 -6.13 -8.18
C VAL A 370 -18.01 -6.20 -9.59
N ARG A 371 -18.54 -7.12 -10.39
CA ARG A 371 -18.37 -7.19 -11.84
C ARG A 371 -19.70 -7.52 -12.50
N THR A 372 -20.25 -6.59 -13.28
CA THR A 372 -21.52 -6.81 -13.99
C THR A 372 -21.51 -6.14 -15.35
N ARG A 373 -22.35 -6.58 -16.28
CA ARG A 373 -22.61 -5.82 -17.51
C ARG A 373 -23.65 -4.73 -17.26
N VAL A 374 -23.45 -3.60 -17.92
CA VAL A 374 -24.37 -2.47 -17.99
C VAL A 374 -25.46 -2.76 -19.03
N ASP A 375 -26.65 -2.19 -18.83
CA ASP A 375 -27.76 -2.35 -19.78
C ASP A 375 -27.43 -1.69 -21.14
N ALA A 376 -28.15 -2.11 -22.19
CA ALA A 376 -27.90 -1.63 -23.56
C ALA A 376 -28.10 -0.12 -23.77
N ASP A 377 -28.87 0.56 -22.91
CA ASP A 377 -29.04 2.02 -22.93
C ASP A 377 -27.96 2.75 -22.10
N GLY A 378 -27.00 2.00 -21.58
CA GLY A 378 -25.93 2.45 -20.70
C GLY A 378 -26.34 2.53 -19.23
N ARG A 379 -27.59 2.21 -18.84
CA ARG A 379 -28.00 2.34 -17.44
C ARG A 379 -27.57 1.14 -16.59
N PHE A 380 -27.39 1.37 -15.31
CA PHE A 380 -27.19 0.30 -14.33
C PHE A 380 -27.76 0.67 -12.97
N SER A 381 -28.06 -0.36 -12.18
CA SER A 381 -28.49 -0.22 -10.79
C SER A 381 -28.11 -1.47 -10.02
N VAL A 382 -27.21 -1.36 -9.05
CA VAL A 382 -26.71 -2.45 -8.22
C VAL A 382 -26.88 -2.15 -6.75
N GLU A 383 -27.05 -3.19 -5.92
CA GLU A 383 -27.06 -3.08 -4.45
C GLU A 383 -25.80 -3.74 -3.90
N VAL A 384 -25.01 -3.00 -3.14
CA VAL A 384 -23.67 -3.41 -2.70
C VAL A 384 -23.35 -2.90 -1.30
N PRO A 385 -22.38 -3.49 -0.57
CA PRO A 385 -21.92 -2.98 0.71
C PRO A 385 -21.33 -1.58 0.59
N ARG A 386 -21.41 -0.79 1.67
CA ARG A 386 -20.85 0.57 1.71
C ARG A 386 -19.33 0.61 1.46
N SER A 387 -18.63 -0.50 1.70
CA SER A 387 -17.20 -0.64 1.41
C SER A 387 -16.86 -0.59 -0.09
N VAL A 388 -17.84 -0.68 -1.00
CA VAL A 388 -17.62 -0.56 -2.45
C VAL A 388 -17.70 0.90 -2.86
N GLU A 389 -16.59 1.62 -2.73
CA GLU A 389 -16.56 3.08 -2.83
C GLU A 389 -16.06 3.60 -4.17
N GLN A 390 -15.47 2.76 -5.04
CA GLN A 390 -14.91 3.20 -6.32
C GLN A 390 -15.49 2.42 -7.51
N TRP A 391 -15.71 3.11 -8.63
CA TRP A 391 -16.44 2.59 -9.78
C TRP A 391 -15.81 2.97 -11.11
N PHE A 392 -15.74 2.04 -12.06
CA PHE A 392 -15.31 2.31 -13.43
C PHE A 392 -15.98 1.35 -14.42
N ALA A 393 -15.97 1.71 -15.70
CA ALA A 393 -16.50 0.91 -16.79
C ALA A 393 -15.41 0.57 -17.81
N ILE A 394 -15.53 -0.60 -18.46
CA ILE A 394 -14.65 -1.07 -19.54
C ILE A 394 -15.47 -1.56 -20.73
N GLU A 395 -15.10 -1.18 -21.94
CA GLU A 395 -15.58 -1.77 -23.20
C GLU A 395 -14.45 -1.91 -24.23
N GLY A 396 -14.10 -3.13 -24.60
CA GLY A 396 -12.93 -3.38 -25.44
C GLY A 396 -11.67 -2.85 -24.76
N THR A 397 -10.98 -1.89 -25.39
CA THR A 397 -9.83 -1.18 -24.83
C THR A 397 -10.20 0.14 -24.14
N ALA A 398 -11.45 0.61 -24.27
CA ALA A 398 -11.91 1.85 -23.65
C ALA A 398 -12.21 1.61 -22.16
N THR A 399 -11.71 2.50 -21.30
CA THR A 399 -11.92 2.46 -19.85
C THR A 399 -12.32 3.85 -19.37
N SER A 400 -13.37 3.96 -18.55
CA SER A 400 -13.73 5.23 -17.94
C SER A 400 -12.75 5.58 -16.83
N ALA A 401 -12.64 6.87 -16.48
CA ALA A 401 -11.96 7.22 -15.22
C ALA A 401 -12.64 6.53 -14.03
N PRO A 402 -11.88 6.03 -13.03
CA PRO A 402 -12.44 5.50 -11.80
C PRO A 402 -12.98 6.64 -10.93
N LEU A 403 -14.22 6.49 -10.46
CA LEU A 403 -14.94 7.47 -9.65
C LEU A 403 -15.16 6.95 -8.24
N ARG A 404 -14.77 7.74 -7.23
CA ARG A 404 -15.27 7.53 -5.87
C ARG A 404 -16.75 7.89 -5.82
N TYR A 405 -17.58 6.93 -5.46
CA TYR A 405 -19.02 7.07 -5.37
C TYR A 405 -19.54 6.17 -4.24
N PRO A 406 -19.84 6.75 -3.06
CA PRO A 406 -20.38 6.00 -1.93
C PRO A 406 -21.75 5.37 -2.24
N PRO A 407 -21.98 4.10 -1.89
CA PRO A 407 -23.29 3.48 -2.01
C PRO A 407 -24.35 4.18 -1.17
N GLY A 408 -25.50 4.47 -1.78
CA GLY A 408 -26.60 5.22 -1.16
C GLY A 408 -26.67 6.70 -1.52
N THR A 409 -25.74 7.23 -2.32
CA THR A 409 -25.81 8.61 -2.85
C THR A 409 -27.05 8.81 -3.75
N GLU A 410 -27.68 9.98 -3.65
CA GLU A 410 -28.98 10.31 -4.29
C GLU A 410 -28.90 10.70 -5.79
N TRP A 411 -27.73 11.09 -6.29
CA TRP A 411 -27.52 11.57 -7.66
C TRP A 411 -26.93 10.47 -8.56
N PRO A 412 -27.30 10.33 -9.84
CA PRO A 412 -26.82 9.22 -10.66
C PRO A 412 -25.31 9.27 -10.92
N LEU A 413 -24.63 8.12 -10.77
CA LEU A 413 -23.24 7.93 -11.18
C LEU A 413 -23.12 7.97 -12.71
N VAL A 414 -22.21 8.79 -13.26
CA VAL A 414 -21.95 8.86 -14.71
C VAL A 414 -20.52 8.43 -15.00
N LEU A 415 -20.35 7.39 -15.82
CA LEU A 415 -19.05 6.92 -16.29
C LEU A 415 -18.96 7.14 -17.79
N ASP A 416 -17.90 7.76 -18.31
CA ASP A 416 -17.78 8.06 -19.74
C ASP A 416 -16.69 7.21 -20.41
N LEU A 417 -17.07 6.49 -21.46
CA LEU A 417 -16.21 5.68 -22.33
C LEU A 417 -15.92 6.37 -23.67
N SER A 418 -16.33 7.63 -23.85
CA SER A 418 -16.02 8.40 -25.06
C SER A 418 -14.51 8.35 -25.34
N PRO A 419 -14.08 8.18 -26.61
CA PRO A 419 -12.66 8.14 -26.94
C PRO A 419 -11.96 9.40 -26.41
N GLY A 420 -10.86 9.20 -25.68
CA GLY A 420 -10.00 10.28 -25.21
C GLY A 420 -9.25 10.99 -26.35
N GLY A 421 -8.38 11.92 -25.97
CA GLY A 421 -7.31 12.42 -26.83
C GLY A 421 -5.95 11.86 -26.42
N GLU A 422 -4.89 12.40 -27.01
CA GLU A 422 -3.52 12.20 -26.57
C GLU A 422 -2.96 13.52 -26.04
N LEU A 423 -2.23 13.47 -24.94
CA LEU A 423 -1.39 14.55 -24.47
C LEU A 423 0.06 14.24 -24.81
N ALA A 424 0.71 15.12 -25.55
CA ALA A 424 2.14 15.09 -25.80
C ALA A 424 2.81 16.23 -25.02
N VAL A 425 3.70 15.92 -24.08
CA VAL A 425 4.41 16.91 -23.28
C VAL A 425 5.88 16.90 -23.66
N LYS A 426 6.47 18.10 -23.75
CA LYS A 426 7.91 18.30 -23.87
C LYS A 426 8.38 19.28 -22.80
N VAL A 427 9.39 18.87 -22.04
CA VAL A 427 10.02 19.65 -20.96
C VAL A 427 11.44 19.99 -21.37
N THR A 428 11.80 21.27 -21.24
CA THR A 428 13.09 21.80 -21.69
C THR A 428 13.71 22.74 -20.67
N ASP A 429 15.04 22.80 -20.69
CA ASP A 429 15.79 23.91 -20.11
C ASP A 429 15.88 25.03 -21.17
N PRO A 430 15.28 26.22 -20.93
CA PRO A 430 15.29 27.31 -21.90
C PRO A 430 16.68 27.92 -22.14
N ASP A 431 17.61 27.76 -21.19
CA ASP A 431 18.95 28.36 -21.23
C ASP A 431 19.99 27.40 -21.82
N ALA A 432 19.91 26.10 -21.50
CA ALA A 432 20.74 25.06 -22.13
C ALA A 432 20.16 24.51 -23.46
N ARG A 433 18.87 24.81 -23.76
CA ARG A 433 18.11 24.40 -24.97
C ARG A 433 18.01 22.88 -25.19
N GLY A 434 18.13 22.09 -24.13
CA GLY A 434 18.03 20.63 -24.14
C GLY A 434 16.71 20.11 -23.58
N ALA A 435 16.34 18.88 -23.94
CA ALA A 435 15.28 18.16 -23.24
C ALA A 435 15.72 17.84 -21.81
N LEU A 436 14.80 18.01 -20.86
CA LEU A 436 15.09 17.92 -19.43
C LEU A 436 14.27 16.79 -18.81
N PRO A 437 14.90 15.79 -18.16
CA PRO A 437 14.17 14.80 -17.36
C PRO A 437 13.29 15.51 -16.34
N ALA A 438 12.02 15.18 -16.24
CA ALA A 438 11.13 15.87 -15.32
C ALA A 438 9.97 14.98 -14.89
N ARG A 439 9.46 15.24 -13.69
CA ARG A 439 8.18 14.71 -13.25
C ARG A 439 7.07 15.60 -13.75
N VAL A 440 6.10 15.01 -14.44
CA VAL A 440 4.90 15.67 -14.96
C VAL A 440 3.70 15.29 -14.12
N TRP A 441 2.90 16.29 -13.75
CA TRP A 441 1.62 16.12 -13.06
C TRP A 441 0.50 16.63 -13.97
N VAL A 442 -0.54 15.81 -14.17
CA VAL A 442 -1.75 16.20 -14.89
C VAL A 442 -2.91 16.28 -13.89
N HIS A 443 -3.41 17.48 -13.64
CA HIS A 443 -4.55 17.74 -12.76
C HIS A 443 -5.81 18.05 -13.58
N GLY A 444 -6.92 17.38 -13.32
CA GLY A 444 -8.21 17.71 -13.91
C GLY A 444 -8.76 19.01 -13.33
N ILE A 445 -9.28 19.90 -14.17
CA ILE A 445 -9.88 21.17 -13.74
C ILE A 445 -11.27 21.35 -14.33
N ASP A 446 -12.03 22.30 -13.79
CA ASP A 446 -13.35 22.70 -14.28
C ASP A 446 -14.33 21.51 -14.42
N GLY A 447 -14.35 20.65 -13.40
CA GLY A 447 -15.19 19.44 -13.34
C GLY A 447 -14.57 18.20 -13.99
N THR A 448 -13.40 18.31 -14.61
CA THR A 448 -12.59 17.17 -15.05
C THR A 448 -11.85 16.57 -13.85
N LEU A 449 -11.80 15.25 -13.76
CA LEU A 449 -11.07 14.57 -12.69
C LEU A 449 -9.62 14.31 -13.06
N ASP A 450 -8.79 14.14 -12.02
CA ASP A 450 -7.42 13.70 -12.17
C ASP A 450 -7.37 12.34 -12.88
N PRO A 451 -6.51 12.21 -13.91
CA PRO A 451 -6.26 10.92 -14.53
C PRO A 451 -5.51 9.99 -13.56
N SER A 452 -5.64 8.70 -13.78
CA SER A 452 -4.77 7.69 -13.16
C SER A 452 -4.04 6.93 -14.25
N PHE A 453 -2.74 7.15 -14.37
CA PHE A 453 -1.86 6.53 -15.37
C PHE A 453 -1.35 5.15 -14.94
N GLY A 454 -1.55 4.78 -13.68
CA GLY A 454 -1.10 3.49 -13.16
C GLY A 454 -1.00 3.44 -11.65
N PRO A 455 -0.48 2.33 -11.10
CA PRO A 455 -0.34 2.14 -9.67
C PRO A 455 0.71 3.10 -9.08
N HIS A 456 0.62 3.36 -7.78
CA HIS A 456 1.44 4.33 -7.04
C HIS A 456 2.97 4.06 -7.03
N PHE A 457 3.44 3.02 -7.71
CA PHE A 457 4.83 2.55 -7.69
C PHE A 457 5.51 2.48 -9.07
N ARG A 458 4.85 2.91 -10.16
CA ARG A 458 5.41 2.86 -11.52
C ARG A 458 5.78 4.26 -12.02
N ALA A 459 7.03 4.50 -12.39
CA ALA A 459 7.51 5.83 -12.79
C ALA A 459 6.86 6.30 -14.11
N SER A 460 6.58 5.37 -15.03
CA SER A 460 5.88 5.68 -16.28
C SER A 460 4.41 6.07 -16.09
N GLY A 461 3.87 6.01 -14.87
CA GLY A 461 2.48 6.36 -14.55
C GLY A 461 2.07 5.91 -13.15
N ALA A 462 1.92 6.86 -12.22
CA ALA A 462 1.52 6.63 -10.83
C ALA A 462 0.46 7.65 -10.39
N GLY A 463 -0.80 7.24 -10.36
CA GLY A 463 -1.91 8.19 -10.21
C GLY A 463 -1.83 9.27 -11.30
N PRO A 464 -1.87 10.57 -10.98
CA PRO A 464 -1.82 11.64 -11.97
C PRO A 464 -0.39 12.03 -12.41
N LEU A 465 0.63 11.26 -11.98
CA LEU A 465 2.04 11.57 -12.19
C LEU A 465 2.66 10.67 -13.27
N ILE A 466 3.57 11.23 -14.05
CA ILE A 466 4.46 10.51 -14.98
C ILE A 466 5.86 11.09 -14.86
N ASP A 467 6.86 10.25 -14.64
CA ASP A 467 8.27 10.62 -14.70
C ASP A 467 8.80 10.46 -16.13
N ALA A 468 9.03 11.59 -16.82
CA ALA A 468 9.51 11.62 -18.19
C ALA A 468 11.04 11.72 -18.23
N LEU A 469 11.72 10.57 -18.25
CA LEU A 469 13.18 10.50 -18.20
C LEU A 469 13.88 11.24 -19.35
N THR A 470 13.27 11.29 -20.53
CA THR A 470 13.81 11.98 -21.70
C THR A 470 13.34 13.44 -21.80
N GLY A 471 12.48 13.88 -20.89
CA GLY A 471 11.77 15.15 -20.98
C GLY A 471 10.62 15.16 -21.99
N GLU A 472 10.29 14.03 -22.61
CA GLU A 472 9.16 13.90 -23.53
C GLU A 472 8.27 12.73 -23.15
N LEU A 473 6.95 12.90 -23.26
CA LEU A 473 5.98 11.82 -23.08
C LEU A 473 4.78 11.99 -24.01
N VAL A 474 4.16 10.88 -24.37
CA VAL A 474 2.84 10.84 -25.04
C VAL A 474 1.96 9.88 -24.27
N THR A 475 0.80 10.33 -23.82
CA THR A 475 -0.13 9.52 -23.02
C THR A 475 -1.58 9.76 -23.44
N PRO A 476 -2.43 8.71 -23.52
CA PRO A 476 -3.85 8.90 -23.74
C PRO A 476 -4.51 9.52 -22.51
N LEU A 477 -5.48 10.42 -22.73
CA LEU A 477 -6.25 11.06 -21.68
C LEU A 477 -7.73 11.15 -22.05
N PRO A 478 -8.66 11.00 -21.09
CA PRO A 478 -10.06 11.33 -21.33
C PRO A 478 -10.22 12.75 -21.87
N LYS A 479 -11.32 13.00 -22.59
CA LYS A 479 -11.66 14.37 -22.97
C LYS A 479 -11.88 15.20 -21.71
N GLY A 480 -11.40 16.43 -21.69
CA GLY A 480 -11.53 17.29 -20.52
C GLY A 480 -10.54 18.43 -20.51
N ARG A 481 -10.60 19.25 -19.46
CA ARG A 481 -9.64 20.34 -19.22
C ARG A 481 -8.69 19.93 -18.11
N TYR A 482 -7.41 20.10 -18.37
CA TYR A 482 -6.35 19.69 -17.45
C TYR A 482 -5.34 20.83 -17.27
N ARG A 483 -4.79 20.96 -16.06
CA ARG A 483 -3.56 21.70 -15.78
C ARG A 483 -2.41 20.70 -15.80
N VAL A 484 -1.45 20.89 -16.70
CA VAL A 484 -0.27 20.05 -16.87
C VAL A 484 0.93 20.82 -16.34
N GLU A 485 1.65 20.23 -15.39
CA GLU A 485 2.77 20.85 -14.68
C GLU A 485 4.01 19.96 -14.74
N ALA A 486 5.18 20.56 -14.67
CA ALA A 486 6.44 19.81 -14.58
C ALA A 486 7.40 20.39 -13.55
N THR A 487 8.14 19.51 -12.88
CA THR A 487 9.21 19.84 -11.94
C THR A 487 10.45 18.96 -12.16
N HIS A 488 11.62 19.53 -11.90
CA HIS A 488 12.91 18.82 -11.90
C HIS A 488 13.64 18.94 -10.55
N GLY A 489 12.95 19.31 -9.48
CA GLY A 489 13.53 19.39 -8.13
C GLY A 489 13.69 20.80 -7.57
N LEU A 490 14.41 20.89 -6.45
CA LEU A 490 14.49 22.09 -5.59
C LEU A 490 15.18 23.30 -6.22
N GLU A 491 15.98 23.06 -7.25
CA GLU A 491 16.82 24.09 -7.88
C GLU A 491 16.14 24.78 -9.07
N TRP A 492 15.04 24.19 -9.54
CA TRP A 492 14.38 24.54 -10.78
C TRP A 492 13.05 25.26 -10.54
N THR A 493 12.67 26.11 -11.50
CA THR A 493 11.30 26.62 -11.56
C THR A 493 10.31 25.51 -11.92
N VAL A 494 9.03 25.75 -11.65
CA VAL A 494 7.93 24.88 -12.08
C VAL A 494 7.13 25.63 -13.13
N ASP A 495 6.84 24.99 -14.27
CA ASP A 495 5.99 25.55 -15.32
C ASP A 495 4.70 24.74 -15.44
N ALA A 496 3.63 25.43 -15.86
CA ALA A 496 2.28 24.90 -15.92
C ALA A 496 1.53 25.43 -17.14
N ARG A 497 0.73 24.58 -17.78
CA ARG A 497 -0.18 24.98 -18.86
C ARG A 497 -1.54 24.31 -18.70
N VAL A 498 -2.58 25.06 -19.00
CA VAL A 498 -3.93 24.51 -19.12
C VAL A 498 -4.15 24.05 -20.56
N VAL A 499 -4.64 22.83 -20.71
CA VAL A 499 -4.93 22.19 -22.00
C VAL A 499 -6.36 21.62 -22.02
N GLU A 500 -7.01 21.69 -23.17
CA GLU A 500 -8.29 21.03 -23.41
C GLU A 500 -8.04 19.79 -24.29
N VAL A 501 -8.11 18.60 -23.69
CA VAL A 501 -7.96 17.33 -24.40
C VAL A 501 -9.26 17.02 -25.14
N ARG A 502 -9.18 16.90 -26.47
CA ARG A 502 -10.32 16.60 -27.34
C ARG A 502 -10.25 15.19 -27.90
N SER A 503 -11.42 14.58 -28.09
CA SER A 503 -11.55 13.22 -28.61
C SER A 503 -10.84 13.04 -29.96
N GLY A 504 -9.97 12.03 -30.05
CA GLY A 504 -9.22 11.70 -31.27
C GLY A 504 -8.21 12.77 -31.72
N LYS A 505 -7.88 13.74 -30.85
CA LYS A 505 -6.87 14.77 -31.12
C LYS A 505 -5.65 14.57 -30.21
N ARG A 506 -4.48 14.92 -30.74
CA ARG A 506 -3.25 15.06 -29.96
C ARG A 506 -3.04 16.52 -29.63
N GLU A 507 -3.06 16.84 -28.35
CA GLU A 507 -2.74 18.16 -27.83
C GLU A 507 -1.27 18.18 -27.40
N ARG A 508 -0.55 19.26 -27.74
CA ARG A 508 0.87 19.43 -27.42
C ARG A 508 1.05 20.49 -26.34
N VAL A 509 1.89 20.19 -25.36
CA VAL A 509 2.23 21.10 -24.27
C VAL A 509 3.76 21.18 -24.16
N ASP A 510 4.30 22.37 -24.35
CA ASP A 510 5.71 22.67 -24.12
C ASP A 510 5.84 23.39 -22.76
N LEU A 511 6.68 22.85 -21.88
CA LEU A 511 7.00 23.38 -20.57
C LEU A 511 8.49 23.72 -20.49
N SER A 512 8.82 24.82 -19.81
CA SER A 512 10.19 25.30 -19.68
C SER A 512 10.57 25.49 -18.21
N LEU A 513 11.48 24.66 -17.71
CA LEU A 513 11.98 24.73 -16.34
C LEU A 513 13.37 25.34 -16.37
N ARG A 514 13.60 26.40 -15.59
CA ARG A 514 14.90 27.09 -15.53
C ARG A 514 15.63 26.76 -14.25
N HIS A 515 16.94 26.52 -14.33
CA HIS A 515 17.81 26.27 -13.18
C HIS A 515 18.17 27.56 -12.46
N VAL A 516 17.35 27.98 -11.50
CA VAL A 516 17.47 29.30 -10.86
C VAL A 516 18.23 29.30 -9.55
N VAL A 517 18.50 28.13 -8.99
CA VAL A 517 19.38 27.97 -7.83
C VAL A 517 20.68 27.35 -8.31
N ALA A 518 21.72 28.16 -8.46
CA ALA A 518 23.03 27.66 -8.82
C ALA A 518 23.66 26.89 -7.64
N THR A 519 24.16 25.69 -7.92
CA THR A 519 24.68 24.72 -6.95
C THR A 519 26.10 24.26 -7.30
N PRO A 520 27.05 25.17 -7.60
CA PRO A 520 28.38 24.76 -8.03
C PRO A 520 29.10 23.95 -6.94
N GLY A 521 29.57 22.75 -7.29
CA GLY A 521 30.25 21.86 -6.35
C GLY A 521 29.33 21.22 -5.31
N LEU A 522 28.01 21.36 -5.44
CA LEU A 522 27.03 20.70 -4.58
C LEU A 522 26.42 19.53 -5.36
N VAL A 523 26.53 18.32 -4.82
CA VAL A 523 25.92 17.12 -5.42
C VAL A 523 24.64 16.78 -4.68
N ALA A 524 23.50 16.75 -5.37
CA ALA A 524 22.21 16.40 -4.78
C ALA A 524 22.13 14.89 -4.46
N CYS A 525 21.98 14.55 -3.17
CA CYS A 525 22.03 13.17 -2.67
C CYS A 525 20.73 12.72 -1.99
N ASP A 526 20.27 11.52 -2.33
CA ASP A 526 19.28 10.76 -1.55
C ASP A 526 19.93 9.50 -0.94
N LEU A 527 20.18 9.52 0.37
CA LEU A 527 21.07 8.55 1.03
C LEU A 527 20.33 7.40 1.73
N HIS A 528 19.00 7.41 1.65
CA HIS A 528 18.12 6.41 2.25
C HIS A 528 16.85 6.33 1.41
N VAL A 529 16.75 5.32 0.56
CA VAL A 529 15.65 5.14 -0.39
C VAL A 529 15.51 3.67 -0.78
N HIS A 530 14.27 3.24 -1.07
CA HIS A 530 13.92 1.83 -1.27
C HIS A 530 13.32 1.53 -2.64
N ALA A 531 13.55 0.29 -3.09
CA ALA A 531 12.98 -0.32 -4.28
C ALA A 531 12.63 -1.81 -4.01
N ARG A 532 12.17 -2.54 -5.02
CA ARG A 532 11.60 -3.89 -4.91
C ARG A 532 12.50 -4.97 -4.28
N PRO A 533 13.84 -4.91 -4.27
CA PRO A 533 14.60 -5.87 -3.48
C PRO A 533 14.25 -5.79 -1.98
N SER A 534 13.82 -4.62 -1.48
CA SER A 534 13.21 -4.50 -0.15
C SER A 534 11.80 -5.10 -0.13
N PHE A 535 11.43 -5.71 0.99
CA PHE A 535 10.16 -6.43 1.13
C PHE A 535 8.92 -5.51 1.19
N ASP A 536 9.12 -4.20 1.37
CA ASP A 536 8.10 -3.19 1.61
C ASP A 536 8.01 -2.12 0.51
N SER A 537 8.75 -2.27 -0.58
CA SER A 537 8.57 -1.46 -1.78
C SER A 537 8.18 -2.32 -2.99
N GLN A 538 7.28 -1.79 -3.81
CA GLN A 538 6.89 -2.38 -5.10
C GLN A 538 7.55 -1.68 -6.30
N VAL A 539 8.29 -0.60 -6.05
CA VAL A 539 8.93 0.21 -7.10
C VAL A 539 10.09 -0.58 -7.70
N SER A 540 10.13 -0.76 -9.02
CA SER A 540 11.29 -1.42 -9.64
C SER A 540 12.56 -0.58 -9.45
N VAL A 541 13.74 -1.19 -9.58
CA VAL A 541 14.99 -0.45 -9.45
C VAL A 541 15.12 0.62 -10.55
N GLU A 542 14.67 0.29 -11.76
CA GLU A 542 14.63 1.18 -12.92
C GLU A 542 13.64 2.34 -12.72
N ASP A 543 12.44 2.07 -12.19
CA ASP A 543 11.48 3.11 -11.83
C ASP A 543 12.07 4.03 -10.76
N ARG A 544 12.75 3.46 -9.75
CA ARG A 544 13.35 4.26 -8.67
C ARG A 544 14.45 5.19 -9.18
N VAL A 545 15.39 4.68 -9.97
CA VAL A 545 16.42 5.51 -10.62
C VAL A 545 15.77 6.59 -11.48
N THR A 546 14.71 6.25 -12.23
CA THR A 546 13.95 7.22 -13.02
C THR A 546 13.39 8.35 -12.15
N THR A 547 12.74 8.02 -11.02
CA THR A 547 12.19 9.05 -10.10
C THR A 547 13.25 9.94 -9.45
N LEU A 548 14.44 9.40 -9.18
CA LEU A 548 15.54 10.17 -8.61
C LEU A 548 16.10 11.16 -9.63
N VAL A 549 16.35 10.70 -10.86
CA VAL A 549 16.84 11.54 -11.96
C VAL A 549 15.82 12.62 -12.31
N THR A 550 14.54 12.31 -12.41
CA THR A 550 13.51 13.33 -12.69
C THR A 550 13.33 14.33 -11.56
N ALA A 551 13.64 13.97 -10.31
CA ALA A 551 13.67 14.87 -9.16
C ALA A 551 14.96 15.69 -9.03
N GLY A 552 15.89 15.59 -9.99
CA GLY A 552 17.18 16.30 -9.97
C GLY A 552 18.13 15.79 -8.88
N VAL A 553 18.03 14.52 -8.50
CA VAL A 553 19.03 13.86 -7.65
C VAL A 553 20.16 13.36 -8.55
N GLU A 554 21.40 13.56 -8.11
CA GLU A 554 22.62 13.23 -8.86
C GLU A 554 23.38 12.05 -8.25
N PHE A 555 23.14 11.76 -6.97
CA PHE A 555 23.71 10.63 -6.27
C PHE A 555 22.69 9.96 -5.35
N ALA A 556 22.63 8.63 -5.33
CA ALA A 556 21.80 7.94 -4.35
C ALA A 556 22.42 6.67 -3.80
N VAL A 557 21.95 6.26 -2.64
CA VAL A 557 22.30 4.99 -2.00
C VAL A 557 21.05 4.10 -1.97
N PRO A 558 21.00 2.95 -2.67
CA PRO A 558 19.98 1.94 -2.48
C PRO A 558 20.16 1.30 -1.11
N THR A 559 19.19 1.46 -0.23
CA THR A 559 19.29 1.02 1.17
C THR A 559 18.23 -0.01 1.50
N GLU A 560 18.09 -1.02 0.64
CA GLU A 560 17.07 -2.06 0.79
C GLU A 560 17.19 -2.78 2.14
N HIS A 561 16.06 -3.17 2.74
CA HIS A 561 16.07 -3.76 4.06
C HIS A 561 16.81 -5.11 4.11
N ASN A 562 17.95 -5.12 4.80
CA ASN A 562 18.81 -6.28 5.03
C ASN A 562 19.30 -6.98 3.75
N ILE A 563 19.34 -6.25 2.64
CA ILE A 563 19.86 -6.69 1.35
C ILE A 563 20.74 -5.56 0.83
N ALA A 564 21.96 -5.88 0.40
CA ALA A 564 22.82 -4.89 -0.23
C ALA A 564 22.25 -4.54 -1.62
N GLY A 565 21.76 -3.31 -1.78
CA GLY A 565 21.22 -2.78 -3.01
C GLY A 565 22.31 -2.30 -3.98
N ASP A 566 21.98 -2.31 -5.27
CA ASP A 566 22.85 -1.85 -6.35
C ASP A 566 22.02 -1.25 -7.48
N TYR A 567 22.25 0.03 -7.80
CA TYR A 567 21.61 0.74 -8.92
C TYR A 567 22.41 0.66 -10.21
N GLY A 568 23.65 0.15 -10.20
CA GLY A 568 24.54 0.07 -11.37
C GLY A 568 23.88 -0.53 -12.62
N PRO A 569 23.20 -1.70 -12.53
CA PRO A 569 22.50 -2.29 -13.67
C PRO A 569 21.38 -1.40 -14.24
N ALA A 570 20.57 -0.77 -13.38
CA ALA A 570 19.50 0.11 -13.81
C ALA A 570 20.03 1.41 -14.44
N ILE A 571 21.10 1.99 -13.87
CA ILE A 571 21.78 3.16 -14.41
C ILE A 571 22.27 2.90 -15.85
N ALA A 572 22.86 1.72 -16.07
CA ALA A 572 23.31 1.29 -17.39
C ALA A 572 22.15 1.07 -18.36
N ALA A 573 21.09 0.37 -17.92
CA ALA A 573 19.91 0.09 -18.74
C ALA A 573 19.17 1.36 -19.18
N LEU A 574 19.10 2.37 -18.31
CA LEU A 574 18.43 3.65 -18.57
C LEU A 574 19.33 4.67 -19.29
N GLY A 575 20.64 4.41 -19.41
CA GLY A 575 21.59 5.33 -20.04
C GLY A 575 21.80 6.65 -19.29
N VAL A 576 21.60 6.66 -17.97
CA VAL A 576 21.65 7.88 -17.13
C VAL A 576 22.99 8.09 -16.42
N GLY A 577 23.96 7.22 -16.65
CA GLY A 577 25.27 7.25 -15.97
C GLY A 577 26.09 8.52 -16.17
N GLN A 578 25.68 9.44 -17.05
CA GLN A 578 26.33 10.75 -17.21
C GLN A 578 25.76 11.85 -16.31
N ARG A 579 24.68 11.56 -15.58
CA ARG A 579 23.96 12.52 -14.72
C ARG A 579 23.71 11.99 -13.32
N PHE A 580 23.86 10.68 -13.12
CA PHE A 580 23.48 10.01 -11.89
C PHE A 580 24.50 8.94 -11.53
N ALA A 581 24.98 9.02 -10.29
CA ALA A 581 25.87 8.06 -9.66
C ALA A 581 25.19 7.36 -8.47
N SER A 582 25.75 6.24 -8.08
CA SER A 582 25.34 5.52 -6.88
C SER A 582 26.51 4.74 -6.31
N VAL A 583 26.45 4.45 -5.02
CA VAL A 583 27.24 3.41 -4.38
C VAL A 583 26.30 2.38 -3.77
N THR A 584 26.73 1.12 -3.69
CA THR A 584 25.94 0.07 -3.06
C THR A 584 25.71 0.34 -1.58
N GLY A 585 24.56 -0.05 -1.04
CA GLY A 585 24.22 0.23 0.35
C GLY A 585 23.24 -0.78 0.91
N VAL A 586 22.98 -0.71 2.22
CA VAL A 586 21.98 -1.53 2.89
C VAL A 586 21.39 -0.76 4.05
N GLU A 587 20.10 -0.92 4.30
CA GLU A 587 19.52 -0.59 5.60
C GLU A 587 19.47 -1.85 6.48
N VAL A 588 20.21 -1.81 7.58
CA VAL A 588 20.23 -2.90 8.56
C VAL A 588 19.07 -2.73 9.53
N THR A 589 18.00 -3.48 9.27
CA THR A 589 16.76 -3.46 10.05
C THR A 589 16.75 -4.56 11.10
N THR A 590 16.80 -4.17 12.38
CA THR A 590 17.17 -5.07 13.48
C THR A 590 15.99 -5.80 14.13
N PHE A 591 16.16 -7.09 14.43
CA PHE A 591 15.12 -7.95 15.00
C PHE A 591 15.64 -8.83 16.14
N GLY A 592 14.90 -8.83 17.25
CA GLY A 592 15.08 -9.76 18.38
C GLY A 592 16.47 -9.73 19.03
N PRO A 593 16.97 -8.60 19.56
CA PRO A 593 16.22 -7.39 19.91
C PRO A 593 16.10 -6.37 18.77
N ARG A 594 15.02 -5.58 18.79
CA ARG A 594 14.92 -4.37 17.96
C ARG A 594 15.65 -3.24 18.67
N TYR A 595 16.54 -2.57 17.96
CA TYR A 595 17.21 -1.37 18.48
C TYR A 595 17.37 -0.28 17.42
N GLY A 596 16.84 -0.46 16.23
CA GLY A 596 16.72 0.61 15.23
C GLY A 596 17.17 0.17 13.86
N HIS A 597 17.19 1.13 12.93
CA HIS A 597 17.64 0.94 11.56
C HIS A 597 18.89 1.78 11.27
N PHE A 598 19.75 1.24 10.40
CA PHE A 598 21.05 1.82 10.14
C PHE A 598 21.41 1.69 8.66
N GLY A 599 21.59 2.83 7.98
CA GLY A 599 22.18 2.85 6.65
C GLY A 599 23.67 2.52 6.73
N VAL A 600 24.13 1.64 5.85
CA VAL A 600 25.55 1.27 5.75
C VAL A 600 25.98 1.35 4.30
N PHE A 601 26.89 2.27 3.98
CA PHE A 601 27.32 2.50 2.60
C PHE A 601 28.72 3.13 2.50
N PRO A 602 29.53 2.78 1.47
CA PRO A 602 29.28 1.70 0.51
C PRO A 602 29.29 0.32 1.19
N TYR A 603 28.42 -0.59 0.75
CA TYR A 603 28.39 -1.98 1.25
C TYR A 603 28.38 -3.00 0.11
N PRO A 604 29.34 -3.94 0.07
CA PRO A 604 29.45 -4.86 -1.06
C PRO A 604 28.29 -5.86 -1.13
N THR A 605 27.91 -6.24 -2.34
CA THR A 605 26.78 -7.15 -2.62
C THR A 605 27.14 -8.63 -2.56
N ASP A 606 28.44 -8.96 -2.51
CA ASP A 606 28.98 -10.32 -2.51
C ASP A 606 29.35 -10.84 -1.11
N VAL A 607 29.06 -10.07 -0.05
CA VAL A 607 29.27 -10.48 1.34
C VAL A 607 27.96 -10.46 2.13
N PRO A 608 27.85 -11.26 3.22
CA PRO A 608 26.68 -11.18 4.10
C PRO A 608 26.56 -9.79 4.73
N VAL A 609 25.35 -9.22 4.68
CA VAL A 609 25.00 -7.96 5.37
C VAL A 609 25.29 -8.03 6.87
N PRO A 610 25.43 -6.89 7.58
CA PRO A 610 25.66 -6.89 9.02
C PRO A 610 24.57 -7.69 9.77
N PRO A 611 24.91 -8.39 10.87
CA PRO A 611 23.96 -9.24 11.58
C PRO A 611 22.84 -8.40 12.17
N TYR A 612 21.62 -8.66 11.70
CA TYR A 612 20.43 -7.88 12.02
C TYR A 612 19.42 -8.66 12.88
N LYS A 613 19.47 -9.99 12.86
CA LYS A 613 18.64 -10.89 13.70
C LYS A 613 19.45 -11.43 14.87
N GLN A 614 18.86 -11.43 16.07
CA GLN A 614 19.47 -12.02 17.28
C GLN A 614 20.87 -11.49 17.61
N ALA A 615 21.14 -10.25 17.18
CA ALA A 615 22.42 -9.59 17.34
C ALA A 615 22.28 -8.35 18.23
N ARG A 616 23.28 -8.10 19.06
CA ARG A 616 23.39 -6.84 19.82
C ARG A 616 23.98 -5.75 18.93
N ALA A 617 23.68 -4.48 19.24
CA ALA A 617 24.22 -3.33 18.51
C ALA A 617 25.74 -3.40 18.30
N GLY A 618 26.52 -3.77 19.33
CA GLY A 618 27.97 -3.90 19.19
C GLY A 618 28.43 -4.93 18.14
N GLN A 619 27.69 -6.02 17.93
CA GLN A 619 28.00 -7.02 16.90
C GLN A 619 27.68 -6.47 15.51
N MET A 620 26.55 -5.79 15.36
CA MET A 620 26.15 -5.16 14.10
C MET A 620 27.13 -4.07 13.69
N PHE A 621 27.45 -3.13 14.59
CA PHE A 621 28.39 -2.04 14.32
C PHE A 621 29.78 -2.55 13.95
N ALA A 622 30.29 -3.55 14.69
CA ALA A 622 31.59 -4.17 14.39
C ALA A 622 31.62 -4.82 12.99
N ALA A 623 30.54 -5.49 12.59
CA ALA A 623 30.42 -6.07 11.25
C ALA A 623 30.24 -5.00 10.17
N ALA A 624 29.42 -3.98 10.43
CA ALA A 624 29.20 -2.85 9.54
C ALA A 624 30.52 -2.12 9.24
N ARG A 625 31.44 -2.03 10.19
CA ARG A 625 32.77 -1.40 9.98
C ARG A 625 33.86 -2.32 9.44
N LYS A 626 33.60 -3.62 9.29
CA LYS A 626 34.63 -4.56 8.84
C LYS A 626 34.94 -4.38 7.35
N GLY A 627 36.23 -4.37 7.01
CA GLY A 627 36.75 -4.44 5.65
C GLY A 627 36.94 -3.09 4.94
N ASP A 628 36.23 -2.04 5.36
CA ASP A 628 36.32 -0.71 4.75
C ASP A 628 36.17 0.38 5.82
N ALA A 629 37.25 1.15 6.04
CA ALA A 629 37.27 2.25 7.01
C ALA A 629 36.57 3.51 6.48
N THR A 630 36.34 3.63 5.17
CA THR A 630 35.71 4.80 4.55
C THR A 630 34.18 4.76 4.66
N ARG A 631 33.61 3.58 4.83
CA ARG A 631 32.18 3.34 5.00
C ARG A 631 31.53 4.21 6.06
N ILE A 632 30.35 4.72 5.73
CA ILE A 632 29.42 5.39 6.63
C ILE A 632 28.53 4.36 7.30
N VAL A 633 28.41 4.47 8.62
CA VAL A 633 27.33 3.88 9.41
C VAL A 633 26.42 5.03 9.84
N GLN A 634 25.23 5.10 9.25
CA GLN A 634 24.21 6.10 9.52
C GLN A 634 23.19 5.57 10.53
N VAL A 635 22.74 6.40 11.45
CA VAL A 635 21.52 6.14 12.22
C VAL A 635 20.33 6.69 11.42
N ASN A 636 19.46 5.81 10.93
CA ASN A 636 18.27 6.21 10.18
C ASN A 636 17.15 6.59 11.16
N HIS A 637 16.36 7.61 10.79
CA HIS A 637 15.16 8.10 11.48
C HIS A 637 15.16 7.83 13.02
N PRO A 638 16.09 8.47 13.78
CA PRO A 638 16.49 8.03 15.12
C PRO A 638 15.37 8.10 16.17
N ARG A 639 14.31 8.85 15.90
CA ARG A 639 13.15 9.04 16.77
C ARG A 639 11.86 8.44 16.20
N MET A 640 11.93 7.68 15.12
CA MET A 640 10.73 7.04 14.56
C MET A 640 10.09 6.09 15.59
N GLY A 641 8.75 6.06 15.59
CA GLY A 641 7.94 5.26 16.51
C GLY A 641 8.06 3.75 16.29
N LYS A 642 7.14 2.96 16.84
CA LYS A 642 7.02 1.49 16.63
C LYS A 642 8.28 0.66 16.98
N GLY A 643 9.20 1.22 17.78
CA GLY A 643 10.40 0.52 18.22
C GLY A 643 11.46 0.37 17.14
N ILE A 644 11.56 1.34 16.21
CA ILE A 644 12.60 1.39 15.17
C ILE A 644 13.48 2.65 15.22
N GLY A 645 13.16 3.65 16.05
CA GLY A 645 14.05 4.78 16.33
C GLY A 645 15.13 4.44 17.37
N TYR A 646 16.41 4.49 16.97
CA TYR A 646 17.52 4.10 17.86
C TYR A 646 17.59 4.92 19.14
N PHE A 647 17.36 6.24 19.06
CA PHE A 647 17.49 7.15 20.21
C PHE A 647 16.33 6.94 21.19
N ASN A 648 15.13 6.60 20.70
CA ASN A 648 14.01 6.21 21.54
C ASN A 648 14.31 4.92 22.31
N ILE A 649 14.80 3.89 21.62
CA ILE A 649 15.05 2.58 22.24
C ILE A 649 16.23 2.65 23.22
N ALA A 650 17.24 3.46 22.90
CA ALA A 650 18.37 3.71 23.78
C ALA A 650 18.01 4.61 24.97
N MET A 651 16.84 5.27 24.96
CA MET A 651 16.41 6.27 25.94
C MET A 651 17.35 7.48 26.00
N TYR A 652 17.83 7.95 24.84
CA TYR A 652 18.62 9.18 24.77
C TYR A 652 17.73 10.39 25.09
N ASP A 653 18.22 11.31 25.91
CA ASP A 653 17.56 12.58 26.24
C ASP A 653 18.50 13.76 25.94
N ALA A 654 18.13 14.54 24.93
CA ALA A 654 18.86 15.74 24.51
C ALA A 654 19.04 16.76 25.63
N LYS A 655 18.14 16.84 26.62
CA LYS A 655 18.26 17.79 27.73
C LYS A 655 19.46 17.47 28.62
N SER A 656 19.70 16.18 28.86
CA SER A 656 20.83 15.73 29.66
C SER A 656 22.12 15.71 28.86
N GLY A 657 22.04 15.47 27.55
CA GLY A 657 23.21 15.25 26.67
C GLY A 657 23.99 13.96 26.99
N ILE A 658 23.58 13.20 28.01
CA ILE A 658 24.25 11.98 28.46
C ILE A 658 23.89 10.86 27.50
N VAL A 659 24.91 10.28 26.87
CA VAL A 659 24.76 9.07 26.06
C VAL A 659 24.50 7.87 26.99
N PRO A 660 23.37 7.16 26.86
CA PRO A 660 23.09 5.96 27.64
C PRO A 660 24.16 4.89 27.42
N GLY A 661 24.63 4.23 28.48
CA GLY A 661 25.78 3.30 28.39
C GLY A 661 25.59 2.08 27.46
N LYS A 662 24.34 1.77 27.07
CA LYS A 662 24.02 0.70 26.10
C LYS A 662 23.94 1.20 24.65
N MET A 663 24.00 2.51 24.44
CA MET A 663 24.00 3.14 23.12
C MET A 663 25.42 3.14 22.56
N ARG A 664 25.59 2.50 21.40
CA ARG A 664 26.80 2.62 20.60
C ARG A 664 26.85 4.02 19.98
N THR A 665 28.06 4.56 19.90
CA THR A 665 28.36 5.92 19.41
C THR A 665 29.37 5.93 18.28
N ASP A 666 29.74 4.76 17.78
CA ASP A 666 30.64 4.59 16.65
C ASP A 666 29.88 4.58 15.31
N PHE A 667 28.87 5.44 15.16
CA PHE A 667 28.24 5.80 13.88
C PHE A 667 28.84 7.12 13.35
N ASP A 668 28.71 7.38 12.05
CA ASP A 668 29.29 8.56 11.38
C ASP A 668 28.26 9.67 11.17
N THR A 669 27.04 9.29 10.77
CA THR A 669 25.99 10.23 10.41
C THR A 669 24.68 9.94 11.12
N ILE A 670 23.84 10.97 11.26
CA ILE A 670 22.47 10.88 11.77
C ILE A 670 21.54 11.44 10.69
N GLU A 671 20.54 10.66 10.31
CA GLU A 671 19.46 11.14 9.46
C GLU A 671 18.55 12.06 10.29
N VAL A 672 18.86 13.35 10.26
CA VAL A 672 18.16 14.39 11.02
C VAL A 672 16.83 14.74 10.38
N TYR A 673 16.73 14.62 9.06
CA TYR A 673 15.52 14.91 8.31
C TYR A 673 15.14 13.71 7.44
N ASN A 674 14.17 12.91 7.88
CA ASN A 674 13.67 11.75 7.15
C ASN A 674 12.36 12.09 6.40
N GLY A 675 12.23 11.63 5.16
CA GLY A 675 11.10 11.95 4.29
C GLY A 675 9.77 11.33 4.71
N TYR A 676 9.79 10.20 5.43
CA TYR A 676 8.60 9.60 6.02
C TYR A 676 8.01 10.47 7.13
N GLU A 677 8.84 11.27 7.81
CA GLU A 677 8.44 12.22 8.86
C GLU A 677 8.34 13.66 8.35
N ILE A 678 8.44 13.90 7.03
CA ILE A 678 8.54 15.26 6.46
C ILE A 678 7.32 16.15 6.76
N GLN A 679 6.15 15.53 6.90
CA GLN A 679 4.89 16.20 7.23
C GLN A 679 4.72 16.42 8.75
N ASN A 680 5.66 15.96 9.57
CA ASN A 680 5.68 16.13 11.02
C ASN A 680 6.84 17.04 11.45
N PRO A 681 6.71 18.38 11.32
CA PRO A 681 7.79 19.30 11.63
C PRO A 681 8.26 19.23 13.08
N ALA A 682 7.37 18.90 14.03
CA ALA A 682 7.74 18.77 15.44
C ALA A 682 8.72 17.62 15.70
N GLN A 683 8.55 16.53 14.96
CA GLN A 683 9.44 15.37 15.01
C GLN A 683 10.80 15.69 14.41
N VAL A 684 10.84 16.34 13.25
CA VAL A 684 12.08 16.80 12.61
C VAL A 684 12.85 17.75 13.54
N GLU A 685 12.17 18.71 14.16
CA GLU A 685 12.76 19.63 15.14
C GLU A 685 13.27 18.91 16.40
N THR A 686 12.65 17.79 16.78
CA THR A 686 13.12 16.96 17.91
C THR A 686 14.44 16.28 17.57
N VAL A 687 14.56 15.71 16.38
CA VAL A 687 15.82 15.09 15.93
C VAL A 687 16.92 16.14 15.73
N LEU A 688 16.57 17.32 15.20
CA LEU A 688 17.51 18.45 15.10
C LEU A 688 18.09 18.82 16.48
N LYS A 689 17.25 18.89 17.52
CA LYS A 689 17.68 19.14 18.91
C LYS A 689 18.56 18.02 19.47
N ASP A 690 18.25 16.75 19.17
CA ASP A 690 19.09 15.62 19.56
C ASP A 690 20.49 15.75 18.97
N TRP A 691 20.57 16.03 17.66
CA TRP A 691 21.84 16.19 16.96
C TRP A 691 22.65 17.36 17.52
N LEU A 692 22.05 18.54 17.67
CA LEU A 692 22.71 19.72 18.25
C LEU A 692 23.20 19.46 19.69
N SER A 693 22.42 18.72 20.50
CA SER A 693 22.84 18.33 21.85
C SER A 693 24.06 17.42 21.81
N LEU A 694 24.11 16.42 20.91
CA LEU A 694 25.29 15.57 20.74
C LEU A 694 26.52 16.39 20.34
N LEU A 695 26.37 17.36 19.44
CA LEU A 695 27.46 18.25 19.04
C LEU A 695 27.98 19.09 20.21
N ALA A 696 27.07 19.67 21.00
CA ALA A 696 27.40 20.45 22.21
C ALA A 696 28.14 19.62 23.28
N HIS A 697 28.02 18.29 23.23
CA HIS A 697 28.75 17.36 24.11
C HIS A 697 29.99 16.76 23.43
N GLY A 698 30.54 17.44 22.42
CA GLY A 698 31.82 17.13 21.79
C GLY A 698 31.77 15.98 20.77
N ARG A 699 30.58 15.53 20.36
CA ARG A 699 30.45 14.58 19.25
C ARG A 699 30.51 15.33 17.91
N ARG A 700 31.02 14.68 16.87
CA ARG A 700 31.14 15.26 15.52
C ARG A 700 30.43 14.38 14.49
N TYR A 701 29.13 14.17 14.67
CA TYR A 701 28.32 13.42 13.70
C TYR A 701 27.79 14.37 12.63
N ALA A 702 27.90 13.98 11.37
CA ALA A 702 27.27 14.75 10.30
C ALA A 702 25.76 14.50 10.27
N ALA A 703 24.98 15.55 10.06
CA ALA A 703 23.57 15.44 9.74
C ALA A 703 23.38 15.09 8.26
N THR A 704 22.42 14.22 8.00
CA THR A 704 21.91 13.90 6.66
C THR A 704 20.39 14.04 6.65
N GLY A 705 19.82 14.10 5.45
CA GLY A 705 18.40 13.93 5.21
C GLY A 705 18.14 13.30 3.85
N SER A 706 17.14 12.43 3.82
CA SER A 706 16.84 11.54 2.69
C SER A 706 15.35 11.22 2.66
N SER A 707 14.87 10.70 1.53
CA SER A 707 13.44 10.55 1.31
C SER A 707 12.79 9.40 2.08
N ASP A 708 13.54 8.31 2.30
CA ASP A 708 12.99 7.04 2.77
C ASP A 708 11.78 6.59 1.91
N SER A 709 11.88 6.89 0.61
CA SER A 709 10.78 6.69 -0.31
C SER A 709 10.58 5.22 -0.60
N HIS A 710 9.33 4.75 -0.45
CA HIS A 710 8.90 3.39 -0.76
C HIS A 710 7.96 3.33 -1.98
N THR A 711 7.50 4.49 -2.47
CA THR A 711 6.56 4.59 -3.58
C THR A 711 6.99 5.65 -4.60
N VAL A 712 6.24 5.79 -5.70
CA VAL A 712 6.41 6.86 -6.70
C VAL A 712 5.47 8.04 -6.42
N GLN A 713 4.21 7.74 -6.09
CA GLN A 713 3.15 8.75 -5.94
C GLN A 713 3.22 9.53 -4.61
N TYR A 714 3.60 8.86 -3.53
CA TYR A 714 3.65 9.40 -2.17
C TYR A 714 5.09 9.36 -1.64
N ASN A 715 5.43 10.24 -0.69
CA ASN A 715 6.76 10.32 -0.09
C ASN A 715 7.85 10.34 -1.17
N TRP A 716 7.89 11.43 -1.94
CA TRP A 716 8.67 11.50 -3.17
C TRP A 716 10.16 11.30 -2.92
N ALA A 717 10.81 10.51 -3.79
CA ALA A 717 12.26 10.36 -3.79
C ALA A 717 12.95 11.73 -3.98
N GLY A 718 14.06 11.93 -3.28
CA GLY A 718 14.79 13.20 -3.24
C GLY A 718 14.20 14.27 -2.32
N TYR A 719 13.26 13.94 -1.43
CA TYR A 719 12.67 14.90 -0.48
C TYR A 719 12.52 14.32 0.95
N PRO A 720 13.20 14.88 1.96
CA PRO A 720 14.31 15.83 1.85
C PRO A 720 15.52 15.19 1.15
N ARG A 721 16.55 15.99 0.89
CA ARG A 721 17.83 15.54 0.35
C ARG A 721 18.99 16.17 1.10
N THR A 722 20.16 15.59 0.91
CA THR A 722 21.44 16.13 1.37
C THR A 722 22.20 16.66 0.16
N TYR A 723 22.86 17.82 0.23
CA TYR A 723 23.88 18.18 -0.76
C TYR A 723 25.26 17.95 -0.18
N ALA A 724 26.12 17.22 -0.89
CA ALA A 724 27.52 17.06 -0.53
C ALA A 724 28.38 18.14 -1.20
N TYR A 725 29.28 18.79 -0.46
CA TYR A 725 30.23 19.75 -1.00
C TYR A 725 31.45 19.01 -1.55
N LEU A 726 31.64 19.09 -2.87
CA LEU A 726 32.77 18.53 -3.59
C LEU A 726 33.53 19.65 -4.31
N ASP A 727 34.80 19.37 -4.61
CA ASP A 727 35.53 20.19 -5.57
C ASP A 727 34.88 20.03 -6.95
N THR A 728 34.87 21.09 -7.76
CA THR A 728 34.17 21.07 -9.06
C THR A 728 34.63 19.91 -9.97
N ALA A 729 35.91 19.54 -9.90
CA ALA A 729 36.46 18.41 -10.64
C ALA A 729 35.87 17.04 -10.26
N THR A 730 35.29 16.89 -9.06
CA THR A 730 34.74 15.63 -8.55
C THR A 730 33.23 15.68 -8.30
N ALA A 731 32.64 16.88 -8.27
CA ALA A 731 31.20 17.12 -8.20
C ALA A 731 30.44 16.62 -9.44
N GLY A 732 31.15 16.31 -10.53
CA GLY A 732 30.56 16.04 -11.82
C GLY A 732 30.51 17.30 -12.67
N GLU A 733 30.54 17.09 -13.98
CA GLU A 733 30.43 18.14 -15.00
C GLU A 733 29.44 17.63 -16.05
N PRO A 734 28.84 18.49 -16.91
CA PRO A 734 27.95 18.01 -17.97
C PRO A 734 28.59 16.86 -18.76
N GLY A 735 28.03 15.65 -18.62
CA GLY A 735 28.57 14.45 -19.26
C GLY A 735 29.54 13.61 -18.42
N HIS A 736 29.67 13.84 -17.11
CA HIS A 736 30.39 13.00 -16.15
C HIS A 736 29.67 13.04 -14.78
N PRO A 737 29.30 11.89 -14.19
CA PRO A 737 28.61 11.88 -12.90
C PRO A 737 29.59 12.18 -11.75
N ALA A 738 29.06 12.51 -10.57
CA ALA A 738 29.85 12.70 -9.36
C ALA A 738 30.65 11.43 -8.98
N ASP A 739 31.85 11.61 -8.45
CA ASP A 739 32.63 10.49 -7.89
C ASP A 739 32.01 10.03 -6.56
N GLY A 740 31.38 8.86 -6.57
CA GLY A 740 30.73 8.31 -5.38
C GLY A 740 31.65 8.14 -4.16
N LYS A 741 32.97 7.92 -4.34
CA LYS A 741 33.91 7.88 -3.22
C LYS A 741 34.14 9.26 -2.63
N ALA A 742 34.25 10.28 -3.47
CA ALA A 742 34.37 11.66 -3.04
C ALA A 742 33.10 12.14 -2.31
N VAL A 743 31.92 11.74 -2.79
CA VAL A 743 30.63 12.02 -2.12
C VAL A 743 30.61 11.39 -0.72
N VAL A 744 30.93 10.10 -0.59
CA VAL A 744 30.96 9.41 0.71
C VAL A 744 31.97 10.04 1.67
N ALA A 745 33.16 10.42 1.18
CA ALA A 745 34.17 11.09 1.99
C ALA A 745 33.69 12.46 2.49
N ALA A 746 33.11 13.29 1.61
CA ALA A 746 32.56 14.60 1.97
C ALA A 746 31.45 14.48 3.03
N LEU A 747 30.51 13.53 2.85
CA LEU A 747 29.44 13.27 3.81
C LEU A 747 30.00 12.85 5.18
N LYS A 748 31.02 11.99 5.21
CA LYS A 748 31.64 11.50 6.45
C LYS A 748 32.38 12.61 7.20
N GLU A 749 32.91 13.60 6.49
CA GLU A 749 33.56 14.79 7.05
C GLU A 749 32.57 15.89 7.45
N GLY A 750 31.28 15.71 7.20
CA GLY A 750 30.26 16.74 7.44
C GLY A 750 30.31 17.89 6.44
N ARG A 751 31.00 17.71 5.31
CA ARG A 751 30.98 18.63 4.16
C ARG A 751 29.66 18.46 3.40
N SER A 752 28.56 18.87 4.04
CA SER A 752 27.22 18.79 3.45
C SER A 752 26.20 19.76 4.09
N LEU A 753 25.03 19.88 3.45
CA LEU A 753 23.83 20.51 4.01
C LEU A 753 22.61 19.63 3.77
N VAL A 754 21.55 19.81 4.55
CA VAL A 754 20.29 19.05 4.45
C VAL A 754 19.16 20.00 4.10
N THR A 755 18.27 19.61 3.18
CA THR A 755 17.16 20.47 2.77
C THR A 755 15.96 19.73 2.18
N SER A 756 14.76 20.26 2.43
CA SER A 756 13.53 19.96 1.68
C SER A 756 13.08 21.15 0.81
N GLY A 757 13.89 22.21 0.70
CA GLY A 757 13.53 23.42 -0.02
C GLY A 757 14.69 24.40 -0.13
N PRO A 758 14.83 25.34 0.82
CA PRO A 758 15.88 26.36 0.78
C PRO A 758 17.27 25.74 0.88
N ILE A 759 18.19 26.20 0.04
CA ILE A 759 19.61 25.89 0.17
C ILE A 759 20.23 26.98 1.04
N VAL A 760 20.95 26.56 2.07
CA VAL A 760 21.62 27.44 3.03
C VAL A 760 23.13 27.25 2.90
N GLU A 761 23.82 28.31 2.54
CA GLU A 761 25.27 28.37 2.47
C GLU A 761 25.79 29.13 3.69
N LEU A 762 26.78 28.55 4.38
CA LEU A 762 27.42 29.12 5.56
C LEU A 762 28.94 29.10 5.37
N SER A 763 29.59 30.24 5.63
CA SER A 763 31.03 30.33 5.77
C SER A 763 31.36 31.09 7.06
N VAL A 764 32.26 30.57 7.88
CA VAL A 764 32.71 31.23 9.11
C VAL A 764 34.21 31.39 9.08
N ALA A 765 34.68 32.65 9.09
CA ALA A 765 36.10 32.99 8.97
C ALA A 765 36.81 32.26 7.79
N GLY A 766 36.08 32.07 6.68
CA GLY A 766 36.57 31.39 5.48
C GLY A 766 36.41 29.86 5.47
N GLY A 767 36.06 29.24 6.61
CA GLY A 767 35.77 27.82 6.71
C GLY A 767 34.32 27.48 6.34
N ARG A 768 34.12 26.30 5.77
CA ARG A 768 32.82 25.76 5.31
C ARG A 768 32.31 24.64 6.21
N PRO A 769 31.05 24.18 6.06
CA PRO A 769 30.53 23.06 6.84
C PRO A 769 31.45 21.84 6.77
N GLY A 770 31.72 21.21 7.93
CA GLY A 770 32.68 20.12 8.09
C GLY A 770 34.11 20.56 8.41
N GLU A 771 34.49 21.80 8.10
CA GLU A 771 35.84 22.31 8.32
C GLU A 771 36.02 22.91 9.72
N GLU A 772 37.28 22.99 10.17
CA GLU A 772 37.67 23.61 11.43
C GLU A 772 38.57 24.83 11.19
N VAL A 773 38.19 25.97 11.76
CA VAL A 773 38.96 27.22 11.71
C VAL A 773 39.46 27.59 13.10
N THR A 774 40.65 28.17 13.17
CA THR A 774 41.21 28.71 14.42
C THR A 774 41.22 30.24 14.36
N THR A 775 40.80 30.89 15.44
CA THR A 775 40.81 32.34 15.57
C THR A 775 41.35 32.77 16.93
N HIS A 776 41.97 33.95 16.98
CA HIS A 776 42.34 34.63 18.23
C HIS A 776 41.43 35.82 18.53
N ASP A 777 40.47 36.09 17.64
CA ASP A 777 39.53 37.18 17.81
C ASP A 777 38.37 36.73 18.71
N ALA A 778 37.90 37.65 19.57
CA ALA A 778 36.73 37.43 20.43
C ALA A 778 35.40 37.37 19.64
N SER A 779 35.45 37.56 18.33
CA SER A 779 34.33 37.42 17.42
C SER A 779 34.76 36.90 16.06
N VAL A 780 33.84 36.24 15.37
CA VAL A 780 33.98 35.82 13.97
C VAL A 780 32.82 36.35 13.15
N VAL A 781 33.02 36.45 11.84
CA VAL A 781 31.95 36.76 10.89
C VAL A 781 31.47 35.46 10.26
N ALA A 782 30.17 35.20 10.39
CA ALA A 782 29.46 34.16 9.68
C ALA A 782 28.77 34.79 8.44
N HIS A 783 29.28 34.49 7.25
CA HIS A 783 28.62 34.82 6.01
C HIS A 783 27.54 33.78 5.71
N VAL A 784 26.29 34.22 5.57
CA VAL A 784 25.15 33.33 5.29
C VAL A 784 24.43 33.78 4.04
N ARG A 785 24.16 32.82 3.15
CA ARG A 785 23.35 33.01 1.95
C ARG A 785 22.24 31.96 1.91
N VAL A 786 21.01 32.39 1.68
CA VAL A 786 19.83 31.54 1.57
C VAL A 786 19.22 31.75 0.18
N VAL A 787 19.13 30.67 -0.58
CA VAL A 787 18.55 30.67 -1.94
C VAL A 787 17.42 29.65 -2.03
N ALA A 788 16.38 29.98 -2.79
CA ALA A 788 15.24 29.10 -2.99
C ALA A 788 14.55 29.36 -4.33
N ALA A 789 14.09 28.30 -4.99
CA ALA A 789 13.24 28.39 -6.17
C ALA A 789 11.96 29.22 -5.89
N PRO A 790 11.35 29.86 -6.90
CA PRO A 790 10.31 30.87 -6.68
C PRO A 790 8.97 30.31 -6.20
N TRP A 791 8.78 28.99 -6.27
CA TRP A 791 7.62 28.30 -5.68
C TRP A 791 7.79 28.02 -4.17
N LEU A 792 9.02 28.02 -3.66
CA LEU A 792 9.34 27.78 -2.26
C LEU A 792 9.26 29.05 -1.41
N ASP A 793 8.62 28.91 -0.24
CA ASP A 793 8.56 29.92 0.80
C ASP A 793 9.76 29.83 1.76
N VAL A 794 10.27 30.98 2.19
CA VAL A 794 11.33 31.08 3.22
C VAL A 794 11.02 32.32 4.04
N THR A 795 10.83 32.13 5.34
CA THR A 795 10.33 33.17 6.26
C THR A 795 11.28 33.48 7.41
N SER A 796 12.25 32.60 7.68
CA SER A 796 13.24 32.84 8.72
C SER A 796 14.58 32.21 8.40
N LEU A 797 15.62 32.84 8.93
CA LEU A 797 16.97 32.32 9.06
C LEU A 797 17.36 32.40 10.54
N GLU A 798 17.95 31.33 11.05
CA GLU A 798 18.47 31.20 12.40
C GLU A 798 19.94 30.76 12.33
N LEU A 799 20.82 31.50 13.00
CA LEU A 799 22.21 31.12 13.22
C LEU A 799 22.36 30.62 14.65
N MET A 800 22.87 29.42 14.80
CA MET A 800 23.07 28.74 16.07
C MET A 800 24.55 28.66 16.40
N LEU A 801 24.91 28.95 17.65
CA LEU A 801 26.22 28.72 18.25
C LEU A 801 26.05 27.71 19.38
N ASP A 802 26.78 26.59 19.31
CA ASP A 802 26.76 25.53 20.32
C ASP A 802 25.35 25.03 20.67
N GLY A 803 24.51 24.89 19.63
CA GLY A 803 23.12 24.44 19.76
C GLY A 803 22.15 25.50 20.31
N LYS A 804 22.58 26.75 20.48
CA LYS A 804 21.74 27.86 20.92
C LYS A 804 21.62 28.92 19.84
N SER A 805 20.42 29.44 19.66
CA SER A 805 20.16 30.57 18.77
C SER A 805 20.94 31.81 19.21
N VAL A 806 21.77 32.37 18.32
CA VAL A 806 22.49 33.63 18.56
C VAL A 806 22.02 34.76 17.65
N THR A 807 21.40 34.44 16.52
CA THR A 807 20.79 35.42 15.63
C THR A 807 19.60 34.81 14.92
N THR A 808 18.48 35.53 14.95
CA THR A 808 17.31 35.24 14.12
C THR A 808 17.06 36.42 13.18
N ARG A 809 16.81 36.11 11.90
CA ARG A 809 16.43 37.07 10.87
C ARG A 809 15.10 36.64 10.27
N ALA A 810 14.13 37.55 10.27
CA ALA A 810 12.91 37.38 9.49
C ALA A 810 13.25 37.61 8.01
N ILE A 811 12.76 36.72 7.16
CA ILE A 811 12.83 36.84 5.70
C ILE A 811 11.41 37.08 5.21
N PRO A 812 11.15 38.11 4.38
CA PRO A 812 9.82 38.33 3.84
C PRO A 812 9.36 37.15 2.99
N SER A 813 8.20 36.58 3.34
CA SER A 813 7.55 35.55 2.52
C SER A 813 7.24 36.09 1.13
N ARG A 814 7.29 35.20 0.12
CA ARG A 814 6.96 35.53 -1.27
C ARG A 814 5.83 34.61 -1.77
N PRO A 815 4.92 35.10 -2.62
CA PRO A 815 3.91 34.25 -3.25
C PRO A 815 4.55 33.07 -4.01
N SER A 816 3.85 31.94 -4.06
CA SER A 816 4.24 30.80 -4.88
C SER A 816 4.17 31.21 -6.35
N LYS A 817 5.23 30.95 -7.11
CA LYS A 817 5.25 31.21 -8.55
C LYS A 817 5.37 29.89 -9.31
N VAL A 818 4.30 29.58 -10.03
CA VAL A 818 4.21 28.50 -11.01
C VAL A 818 3.93 29.11 -12.38
N GLY A 819 4.61 28.62 -13.40
CA GLY A 819 4.57 29.16 -14.77
C GLY A 819 5.95 29.54 -15.27
N ALA A 820 6.02 30.00 -16.51
CA ALA A 820 7.29 30.35 -17.16
C ALA A 820 8.04 31.44 -16.37
N GLU A 821 9.36 31.25 -16.21
CA GLU A 821 10.21 32.22 -15.53
C GLU A 821 10.67 33.32 -16.50
N GLU A 822 10.26 34.56 -16.22
CA GLU A 822 10.55 35.72 -17.06
C GLU A 822 12.00 36.23 -16.91
N GLY A 823 12.46 36.99 -17.91
CA GLY A 823 13.79 37.62 -17.92
C GLY A 823 14.93 36.65 -18.23
N THR A 824 16.15 37.11 -17.97
CA THR A 824 17.39 36.35 -18.14
C THR A 824 17.64 35.41 -16.95
N LEU A 825 18.51 34.40 -17.15
CA LEU A 825 18.94 33.50 -16.08
C LEU A 825 19.55 34.25 -14.88
N ALA A 826 20.40 35.24 -15.13
CA ALA A 826 21.04 36.02 -14.07
C ALA A 826 20.03 36.80 -13.22
N GLU A 827 18.99 37.37 -13.84
CA GLU A 827 17.91 38.05 -13.10
C GLU A 827 17.08 37.06 -12.28
N ALA A 828 16.81 35.87 -12.82
CA ALA A 828 16.09 34.82 -12.12
C ALA A 828 16.88 34.29 -10.91
N GLN A 829 18.19 34.06 -11.07
CA GLN A 829 19.10 33.68 -9.98
C GLN A 829 19.21 34.78 -8.90
N THR A 830 19.22 36.05 -9.31
CA THR A 830 19.17 37.18 -8.36
C THR A 830 17.87 37.15 -7.55
N ARG A 831 16.73 36.88 -8.20
CA ARG A 831 15.46 36.69 -7.49
C ARG A 831 15.45 35.45 -6.60
N ALA A 832 16.21 34.40 -6.89
CA ALA A 832 16.27 33.21 -6.06
C ALA A 832 16.91 33.48 -4.68
N VAL A 833 17.76 34.51 -4.56
CA VAL A 833 18.33 34.94 -3.26
C VAL A 833 17.23 35.46 -2.35
N ARG A 834 17.11 34.83 -1.17
CA ARG A 834 16.17 35.17 -0.10
C ARG A 834 16.83 35.98 1.00
N PHE A 835 18.09 35.68 1.28
CA PHE A 835 18.93 36.39 2.22
C PHE A 835 20.40 36.24 1.82
N GLU A 836 21.20 37.28 2.01
CA GLU A 836 22.66 37.24 1.91
C GLU A 836 23.23 38.29 2.85
N GLY A 837 24.16 37.92 3.71
CA GLY A 837 24.78 38.88 4.61
C GLY A 837 25.73 38.29 5.66
N ASP A 838 26.48 39.20 6.25
CA ASP A 838 27.46 38.92 7.30
C ASP A 838 26.83 39.08 8.68
N LEU A 839 26.95 38.05 9.50
CA LEU A 839 26.43 37.99 10.86
C LEU A 839 27.61 37.88 11.84
N PRO A 840 27.91 38.92 12.63
CA PRO A 840 28.96 38.84 13.64
C PRO A 840 28.51 37.92 14.80
N VAL A 841 29.40 37.04 15.24
CA VAL A 841 29.17 36.11 16.34
C VAL A 841 30.28 36.26 17.36
N SER A 842 29.90 36.60 18.60
CA SER A 842 30.84 36.65 19.73
C SER A 842 31.17 35.23 20.19
N LEU A 843 32.46 34.96 20.41
CA LEU A 843 32.96 33.68 20.88
C LEU A 843 33.59 33.83 22.26
N GLY A 844 33.44 32.80 23.09
CA GLY A 844 34.30 32.62 24.26
C GLY A 844 35.58 31.88 23.87
N PRO A 845 36.55 31.72 24.78
CA PRO A 845 37.64 30.77 24.57
C PRO A 845 37.12 29.33 24.51
N GLY A 846 37.66 28.52 23.59
CA GLY A 846 37.35 27.10 23.51
C GLY A 846 36.92 26.63 22.12
N HIS A 847 36.25 25.48 22.09
CA HIS A 847 35.75 24.87 20.86
C HIS A 847 34.27 25.16 20.70
N HIS A 848 33.91 25.67 19.54
CA HIS A 848 32.57 26.08 19.16
C HIS A 848 32.16 25.44 17.84
N PHE A 849 30.85 25.42 17.59
CA PHE A 849 30.33 25.15 16.25
C PHE A 849 29.19 26.11 15.88
N LEU A 850 29.09 26.42 14.59
CA LEU A 850 28.01 27.20 14.03
C LEU A 850 27.19 26.42 13.01
N VAL A 851 25.87 26.53 13.10
CA VAL A 851 24.90 25.94 12.17
C VAL A 851 23.90 27.01 11.75
N ALA A 852 23.58 27.07 10.45
CA ALA A 852 22.51 27.93 9.94
C ALA A 852 21.27 27.10 9.59
N VAL A 853 20.09 27.58 9.94
CA VAL A 853 18.78 26.92 9.68
C VAL A 853 17.83 27.93 9.04
N ALA A 854 17.27 27.59 7.88
CA ALA A 854 16.26 28.38 7.20
C ALA A 854 14.92 27.63 7.13
N ARG A 855 13.80 28.33 7.34
CA ARG A 855 12.45 27.74 7.39
C ARG A 855 11.42 28.55 6.61
N GLY A 856 10.54 27.86 5.91
CA GLY A 856 9.29 28.39 5.36
C GLY A 856 8.09 28.07 6.24
N LYS A 857 6.92 28.63 5.91
CA LYS A 857 5.64 28.35 6.59
C LYS A 857 4.59 27.80 5.64
N ARG A 858 4.65 28.18 4.37
CA ARG A 858 3.70 27.66 3.36
C ARG A 858 4.07 26.23 3.00
N ASN A 859 3.08 25.34 3.05
CA ASN A 859 3.23 23.99 2.53
C ASN A 859 3.43 24.00 1.02
N VAL A 860 4.10 22.98 0.50
CA VAL A 860 4.45 22.89 -0.93
C VAL A 860 3.47 22.03 -1.75
N ASP A 861 2.36 21.59 -1.18
CA ASP A 861 1.41 20.67 -1.85
C ASP A 861 0.61 21.30 -2.99
N ASP A 862 0.70 22.63 -3.15
CA ASP A 862 0.23 23.35 -4.34
C ASP A 862 1.07 23.04 -5.60
N VAL A 863 2.31 22.58 -5.40
CA VAL A 863 3.32 22.34 -6.45
C VAL A 863 3.78 20.88 -6.46
N LEU A 864 3.96 20.29 -5.28
CA LEU A 864 4.36 18.90 -5.06
C LEU A 864 3.16 18.14 -4.46
N PRO A 865 2.23 17.63 -5.29
CA PRO A 865 1.02 17.00 -4.80
C PRO A 865 1.37 15.81 -3.91
N PHE A 866 0.52 15.56 -2.91
CA PHE A 866 0.71 14.51 -1.91
C PHE A 866 1.88 14.75 -0.92
N MET A 867 2.51 15.93 -0.94
CA MET A 867 3.61 16.30 -0.04
C MET A 867 3.33 17.60 0.75
N PRO A 868 2.29 17.65 1.62
CA PRO A 868 1.99 18.83 2.44
C PRO A 868 3.00 19.03 3.58
N TYR A 869 4.14 19.66 3.28
CA TYR A 869 5.14 20.04 4.28
C TYR A 869 5.64 21.47 4.07
N ALA A 870 6.03 22.13 5.16
CA ALA A 870 6.70 23.42 5.13
C ALA A 870 8.22 23.22 4.90
N PRO A 871 8.84 23.96 3.97
CA PRO A 871 10.22 23.70 3.59
C PRO A 871 11.21 24.13 4.68
N MET A 872 12.27 23.35 4.85
CA MET A 872 13.35 23.61 5.80
C MET A 872 14.70 23.21 5.21
N GLY A 873 15.75 23.98 5.51
CA GLY A 873 17.12 23.64 5.16
C GLY A 873 18.08 24.04 6.26
N PHE A 874 19.15 23.28 6.46
CA PHE A 874 20.18 23.58 7.44
C PHE A 874 21.55 23.02 7.04
N THR A 875 22.61 23.65 7.54
CA THR A 875 23.99 23.22 7.26
C THR A 875 24.48 22.20 8.28
N ASN A 876 25.49 21.40 7.93
CA ASN A 876 26.38 20.83 8.95
C ASN A 876 27.20 21.94 9.66
N PRO A 877 27.84 21.64 10.80
CA PRO A 877 28.59 22.63 11.57
C PRO A 877 29.83 23.12 10.83
N VAL A 878 30.11 24.42 10.92
CA VAL A 878 31.48 24.94 10.81
C VAL A 878 32.09 24.96 12.21
N TRP A 879 33.25 24.32 12.39
CA TRP A 879 33.92 24.24 13.69
C TRP A 879 34.85 25.43 13.88
N VAL A 880 34.83 26.04 15.06
CA VAL A 880 35.68 27.19 15.39
C VAL A 880 36.40 26.92 16.71
N THR A 881 37.72 26.98 16.68
CA THR A 881 38.56 26.95 17.89
C THR A 881 39.03 28.37 18.18
N ALA A 882 38.51 28.96 19.25
CA ALA A 882 38.86 30.31 19.69
C ALA A 882 39.96 30.25 20.77
N GLY A 883 41.05 30.98 20.53
CA GLY A 883 42.16 31.13 21.46
C GLY A 883 41.77 31.84 22.78
N PRO A 884 42.62 31.73 23.81
CA PRO A 884 42.42 32.37 25.11
C PRO A 884 42.53 33.90 25.07
#